data_AF-A0A1H1FVK9-F1
#
_entry.id   AF-A0A1H1FVK9-F1
#
_cell.length_a   1.000
_cell.length_b   1.000
_cell.length_c   1.000
_cell.angle_alpha   90.00
_cell.angle_beta   90.00
_cell.angle_gamma   90.00
#
_symmetry.space_group_name_H-M   'P 1'
#
loop_
_entity.id
_entity.type
_entity.pdbx_description
1 polymer ?
#
loop_
_entity_poly.entity_id
_entity_poly.type
_entity_poly.pdbx_seq_one_letter_code
_entity_poly.pdbx_strand_id
1 'polypeptide(L)'
;MVEFSHIVYEIIIWLFLLYGTAVALIYGWIGIYALGAVIRYKKENTFTDYSIIAADPNAPVFSLIAPAYNEGMTIVENVRSLLSLYYHNLEIIIVNDGSKDDSLQKLIDAYELECVHFFVQGKIETNKIRGIYKSKNPAFKKLIIVDKENGGKADALNVGINVSSGEYLVCIDVDCILEQDSILKLAKPFLQQTDKKIIACGGVIRLANNCVIEDGKVVSVNMPRTLLGKIQALEYIRAFVLGRMAWSRASGLILISGAFGVFDRKIVLACGGYDRNTVGEDMELVVRMRKYMEEQKTPYEVCTIPDPLCWTEVPESKDILKKQRNRWMRGTMETLWKHRKLMFNPKYGKLGMVSLPYWFFFEFLGPLVEFLGYIVFIAFLLLGIINWSFFVILFALVISLGFLYSIYSILVDLVSYQVYTKRKDFLTLIGTAFSEPFYFHPIVVKAGVNGFIDYFKKSHGWGEMKRQGFNQSTENLPFKTRISAILQNGLKKWGMLSVVFLLLFLVGITAEWLWYRYSLPGLDMDAVLANLFFQNLLFTCKLIFGLGIIYLIINFIKESWAKTIGITAFAFVVMMQYILFLYFSVTQNTLGADILYYTKDEIKQILASSGMLSFQNIALLIILAGATIIPLWIAGKSGFKSVYVTIIFFCLGLLAFFVPENSMEFNESKYSNTLTQTAGQSKWDYFFTSNEDNFINDYPEIRDIFESTELSATNAETIDQAFPFWRKETTPDFLGPYFNQSSKAPNLVLVVLEGFGHAYTSPKGYVGNFTPFLDSLSQKSLFWENNLSSAGRTFGSLPSLTGSLPFGKNGFLEIDKTPENFNLFNILKANGFETGFYYGGNVSFDRFKEFLDYSNVDHIVDQSSFGKQYKRLPANNGESWGYEDQAVFNKMLEPKTVSERPYFNMVLTLSTHNPFLINNPSYYEKLYNEKMKSNVLSAEQKKWASTFKNQLVSVVNADDALKKFFENYRKRKDFENTIFIITGDHSMPEITLQSHIDRFHVPLLIYSPLLKEAKRFKKITSHFDVAPSILAYYRNNYKIKTPSTVAWLGRGFSSDTEIGKADIPVMQSKDKMIDFISGNYYLHDGQLFIINSSESDAYRDDAVFKRLNQKFNQFKTMNSSFYATKKLMPDSVMINFKKKFRSK
;
A
#
# COMPACT_ATOMS: atom_id res chain seq x y z
N MET A 1 15.11 24.23 -20.57
CA MET A 1 14.66 22.83 -20.54
C MET A 1 13.13 22.66 -20.43
N VAL A 2 12.38 23.61 -19.83
CA VAL A 2 10.92 23.49 -19.60
C VAL A 2 10.08 23.52 -20.91
N GLU A 3 10.50 24.26 -21.94
CA GLU A 3 9.76 24.33 -23.22
C GLU A 3 9.81 23.02 -24.03
N PHE A 4 10.97 22.38 -24.14
CA PHE A 4 11.12 21.15 -24.92
C PHE A 4 10.29 20.00 -24.32
N SER A 5 10.29 19.88 -22.99
CA SER A 5 9.47 18.87 -22.29
C SER A 5 7.97 19.10 -22.48
N HIS A 6 7.52 20.35 -22.56
CA HIS A 6 6.12 20.68 -22.81
C HIS A 6 5.69 20.31 -24.24
N ILE A 7 6.53 20.61 -25.23
CA ILE A 7 6.28 20.22 -26.64
C ILE A 7 6.19 18.69 -26.77
N VAL A 8 7.12 17.95 -26.16
CA VAL A 8 7.09 16.48 -26.18
C VAL A 8 5.83 15.94 -25.51
N TYR A 9 5.42 16.51 -24.38
CA TYR A 9 4.17 16.16 -23.69
C TYR A 9 2.94 16.35 -24.59
N GLU A 10 2.82 17.50 -25.25
CA GLU A 10 1.69 17.78 -26.15
C GLU A 10 1.67 16.85 -27.36
N ILE A 11 2.83 16.62 -27.99
CA ILE A 11 2.94 15.69 -29.15
C ILE A 11 2.44 14.30 -28.75
N ILE A 12 2.88 13.78 -27.61
CA ILE A 12 2.48 12.46 -27.13
C ILE A 12 0.96 12.40 -26.93
N ILE A 13 0.36 13.41 -26.28
CA ILE A 13 -1.09 13.44 -26.05
C ILE A 13 -1.86 13.52 -27.36
N TRP A 14 -1.45 14.38 -28.30
CA TRP A 14 -2.10 14.50 -29.60
C TRP A 14 -2.00 13.22 -30.41
N LEU A 15 -0.86 12.51 -30.37
CA LEU A 15 -0.73 11.21 -31.02
C LEU A 15 -1.72 10.17 -30.48
N PHE A 16 -1.84 10.05 -29.15
CA PHE A 16 -2.82 9.14 -28.54
C PHE A 16 -4.26 9.56 -28.82
N LEU A 17 -4.56 10.86 -28.83
CA LEU A 17 -5.89 11.38 -29.13
C LEU A 17 -6.29 11.13 -30.59
N LEU A 18 -5.37 11.36 -31.53
CA LEU A 18 -5.57 11.07 -32.95
C LEU A 18 -5.76 9.57 -33.18
N TYR A 19 -4.94 8.73 -32.54
CA TYR A 19 -5.07 7.28 -32.62
C TYR A 19 -6.42 6.81 -32.07
N GLY A 20 -6.79 7.25 -30.87
CA GLY A 20 -8.07 6.90 -30.23
C GLY A 20 -9.28 7.38 -31.04
N THR A 21 -9.20 8.57 -31.64
CA THR A 21 -10.24 9.10 -32.53
C THR A 21 -10.37 8.26 -33.79
N ALA A 22 -9.25 7.88 -34.42
CA ALA A 22 -9.26 7.03 -35.60
C ALA A 22 -9.89 5.66 -35.30
N VAL A 23 -9.52 5.03 -34.17
CA VAL A 23 -10.11 3.77 -33.70
C VAL A 23 -11.62 3.90 -33.52
N ALA A 24 -12.09 4.96 -32.86
CA ALA A 24 -13.52 5.21 -32.64
C ALA A 24 -14.30 5.36 -33.97
N LEU A 25 -13.75 6.12 -34.92
CA LEU A 25 -14.36 6.30 -36.25
C LEU A 25 -14.41 4.98 -37.04
N ILE A 26 -13.36 4.17 -36.98
CA ILE A 26 -13.31 2.88 -37.67
C ILE A 26 -14.33 1.90 -37.07
N TYR A 27 -14.43 1.79 -35.74
CA TYR A 27 -15.43 0.93 -35.12
C TYR A 27 -16.86 1.41 -35.38
N GLY A 28 -17.10 2.73 -35.43
CA GLY A 28 -18.36 3.29 -35.88
C GLY A 28 -18.71 2.87 -37.30
N TRP A 29 -17.76 2.97 -38.22
CA TRP A 29 -17.92 2.53 -39.61
C TRP A 29 -18.18 1.02 -39.72
N ILE A 30 -17.40 0.19 -39.01
CA ILE A 30 -17.60 -1.28 -38.93
C ILE A 30 -19.02 -1.58 -38.45
N GLY A 31 -19.48 -0.95 -37.37
CA GLY A 31 -20.80 -1.18 -36.81
C GLY A 31 -21.93 -0.90 -37.80
N ILE A 32 -21.85 0.21 -38.55
CA ILE A 32 -22.86 0.59 -39.56
C ILE A 32 -22.82 -0.36 -40.76
N TYR A 33 -21.63 -0.68 -41.28
CA TYR A 33 -21.48 -1.55 -42.44
C TYR A 33 -21.90 -2.99 -42.15
N ALA A 34 -21.59 -3.50 -40.97
CA ALA A 34 -22.00 -4.82 -40.52
C ALA A 34 -23.52 -4.96 -40.47
N LEU A 35 -24.22 -4.01 -39.82
CA LEU A 35 -25.68 -4.02 -39.74
C LEU A 35 -26.31 -4.03 -41.13
N GLY A 36 -25.81 -3.18 -42.04
CA GLY A 36 -26.28 -3.19 -43.43
C GLY A 36 -26.03 -4.53 -44.13
N ALA A 37 -24.92 -5.21 -43.86
CA ALA A 37 -24.61 -6.53 -44.42
C ALA A 37 -25.55 -7.62 -43.89
N VAL A 38 -25.82 -7.61 -42.57
CA VAL A 38 -26.75 -8.55 -41.91
C VAL A 38 -28.19 -8.36 -42.40
N ILE A 39 -28.68 -7.12 -42.50
CA ILE A 39 -30.04 -6.83 -43.01
C ILE A 39 -30.21 -7.33 -44.44
N ARG A 40 -29.22 -7.08 -45.30
CA ARG A 40 -29.24 -7.54 -46.70
C ARG A 40 -29.29 -9.06 -46.78
N TYR A 41 -28.44 -9.75 -46.01
CA TYR A 41 -28.43 -11.21 -45.95
C TYR A 41 -29.79 -11.77 -45.52
N LYS A 42 -30.39 -11.20 -44.47
CA LYS A 42 -31.72 -11.63 -43.98
C LYS A 42 -32.80 -11.47 -45.05
N LYS A 43 -32.77 -10.35 -45.78
CA LYS A 43 -33.70 -10.09 -46.90
C LYS A 43 -33.51 -11.10 -48.03
N GLU A 44 -32.27 -11.41 -48.40
CA GLU A 44 -31.91 -12.39 -49.44
C GLU A 44 -32.19 -13.84 -49.04
N ASN A 45 -32.22 -14.16 -47.74
CA ASN A 45 -32.51 -15.50 -47.22
C ASN A 45 -34.01 -15.75 -46.95
N THR A 46 -34.86 -14.73 -46.96
CA THR A 46 -36.28 -14.87 -46.55
C THR A 46 -37.06 -15.88 -47.42
N PHE A 47 -36.68 -16.04 -48.69
CA PHE A 47 -37.36 -16.92 -49.66
C PHE A 47 -36.47 -18.06 -50.18
N THR A 48 -35.35 -18.37 -49.50
CA THR A 48 -34.44 -19.44 -49.96
C THR A 48 -34.89 -20.80 -49.42
N ASP A 49 -35.14 -21.76 -50.30
CA ASP A 49 -35.38 -23.15 -49.93
C ASP A 49 -34.11 -24.00 -50.11
N TYR A 50 -33.51 -24.39 -49.00
CA TYR A 50 -32.28 -25.19 -48.98
C TYR A 50 -32.48 -26.67 -49.35
N SER A 51 -33.72 -27.20 -49.29
CA SER A 51 -33.95 -28.60 -49.68
C SER A 51 -33.78 -28.85 -51.18
N ILE A 52 -33.99 -27.82 -52.01
CA ILE A 52 -33.76 -27.88 -53.45
C ILE A 52 -32.27 -28.10 -53.74
N ILE A 53 -31.39 -27.37 -53.04
CA ILE A 53 -29.93 -27.51 -53.19
C ILE A 53 -29.46 -28.89 -52.72
N ALA A 54 -30.05 -29.42 -51.64
CA ALA A 54 -29.69 -30.72 -51.09
C ALA A 54 -30.00 -31.90 -52.02
N ALA A 55 -31.02 -31.75 -52.87
CA ALA A 55 -31.48 -32.79 -53.78
C ALA A 55 -30.95 -32.65 -55.23
N ASP A 56 -30.33 -31.52 -55.58
CA ASP A 56 -29.85 -31.25 -56.94
C ASP A 56 -28.56 -32.04 -57.26
N PRO A 57 -28.58 -32.96 -58.24
CA PRO A 57 -27.38 -33.69 -58.66
C PRO A 57 -26.30 -32.79 -59.27
N ASN A 58 -26.69 -31.62 -59.81
CA ASN A 58 -25.80 -30.63 -60.40
C ASN A 58 -25.24 -29.64 -59.36
N ALA A 59 -25.57 -29.81 -58.08
CA ALA A 59 -25.00 -28.99 -57.03
C ALA A 59 -23.46 -29.13 -57.01
N PRO A 60 -22.71 -28.08 -56.69
CA PRO A 60 -21.26 -28.10 -56.77
C PRO A 60 -20.64 -29.15 -55.84
N VAL A 61 -19.54 -29.76 -56.27
CA VAL A 61 -18.84 -30.78 -55.47
C VAL A 61 -17.91 -30.12 -54.46
N PHE A 62 -18.04 -30.48 -53.18
CA PHE A 62 -17.19 -30.02 -52.10
C PHE A 62 -16.27 -31.15 -51.60
N SER A 63 -14.99 -30.84 -51.40
CA SER A 63 -14.04 -31.70 -50.69
C SER A 63 -13.72 -31.09 -49.33
N LEU A 64 -14.20 -31.71 -48.26
CA LEU A 64 -13.91 -31.33 -46.88
C LEU A 64 -12.60 -31.97 -46.43
N ILE A 65 -11.67 -31.16 -45.95
CA ILE A 65 -10.33 -31.56 -45.53
C ILE A 65 -10.17 -31.22 -44.04
N ALA A 66 -9.90 -32.24 -43.23
CA ALA A 66 -9.67 -32.11 -41.80
C ALA A 66 -8.31 -32.74 -41.40
N PRO A 67 -7.30 -31.92 -41.06
CA PRO A 67 -6.04 -32.40 -40.47
C PRO A 67 -6.24 -32.94 -39.06
N ALA A 68 -5.59 -34.06 -38.73
CA ALA A 68 -5.62 -34.68 -37.42
C ALA A 68 -4.19 -35.01 -36.94
N TYR A 69 -3.86 -34.66 -35.70
CA TYR A 69 -2.59 -35.01 -35.06
C TYR A 69 -2.78 -35.31 -33.58
N ASN A 70 -2.54 -36.56 -33.17
CA ASN A 70 -2.74 -37.04 -31.80
C ASN A 70 -4.17 -36.84 -31.25
N GLU A 71 -5.18 -37.24 -32.04
CA GLU A 71 -6.60 -37.06 -31.74
C GLU A 71 -7.31 -38.35 -31.29
N GLY A 72 -6.56 -39.37 -30.86
CA GLY A 72 -7.08 -40.72 -30.62
C GLY A 72 -8.23 -40.79 -29.63
N MET A 73 -8.36 -39.81 -28.73
CA MET A 73 -9.48 -39.76 -27.79
C MET A 73 -10.84 -39.39 -28.42
N THR A 74 -10.87 -38.59 -29.48
CA THR A 74 -12.12 -38.00 -30.02
C THR A 74 -12.33 -38.23 -31.51
N ILE A 75 -11.29 -38.68 -32.23
CA ILE A 75 -11.27 -38.74 -33.70
C ILE A 75 -12.45 -39.52 -34.32
N VAL A 76 -12.89 -40.61 -33.69
CA VAL A 76 -14.01 -41.43 -34.21
C VAL A 76 -15.32 -40.66 -34.16
N GLU A 77 -15.62 -40.00 -33.04
CA GLU A 77 -16.83 -39.20 -32.85
C GLU A 77 -16.84 -37.98 -33.78
N ASN A 78 -15.69 -37.33 -33.94
CA ASN A 78 -15.54 -36.17 -34.83
C ASN A 78 -15.79 -36.55 -36.30
N VAL A 79 -15.20 -37.66 -36.77
CA VAL A 79 -15.45 -38.16 -38.13
C VAL A 79 -16.92 -38.57 -38.32
N ARG A 80 -17.56 -39.12 -37.29
CA ARG A 80 -19.00 -39.46 -37.33
C ARG A 80 -19.86 -38.21 -37.50
N SER A 81 -19.53 -37.12 -36.80
CA SER A 81 -20.20 -35.82 -36.96
C SER A 81 -20.06 -35.29 -38.40
N LEU A 82 -18.86 -35.34 -38.99
CA LEU A 82 -18.63 -34.94 -40.38
C LEU A 82 -19.40 -35.80 -41.39
N LEU A 83 -19.50 -37.12 -41.16
CA LEU A 83 -20.29 -38.02 -42.00
C LEU A 83 -21.80 -37.74 -41.94
N SER A 84 -22.28 -37.06 -40.90
CA SER A 84 -23.70 -36.70 -40.73
C SER A 84 -24.11 -35.44 -41.49
N LEU A 85 -23.17 -34.76 -42.17
CA LEU A 85 -23.44 -33.54 -42.95
C LEU A 85 -24.40 -33.83 -44.11
N TYR A 86 -25.44 -32.99 -44.22
CA TYR A 86 -26.51 -33.14 -45.19
C TYR A 86 -26.17 -32.43 -46.50
N TYR A 87 -25.38 -33.09 -47.35
CA TYR A 87 -25.07 -32.63 -48.70
C TYR A 87 -24.77 -33.80 -49.65
N HIS A 88 -25.35 -33.79 -50.87
CA HIS A 88 -25.22 -34.91 -51.81
C HIS A 88 -23.79 -35.07 -52.32
N ASN A 89 -23.23 -34.02 -52.93
CA ASN A 89 -21.93 -33.99 -53.60
C ASN A 89 -20.78 -33.61 -52.65
N LEU A 90 -20.58 -34.41 -51.59
CA LEU A 90 -19.56 -34.18 -50.55
C LEU A 90 -18.55 -35.32 -50.49
N GLU A 91 -17.26 -34.96 -50.47
CA GLU A 91 -16.11 -35.82 -50.18
C GLU A 91 -15.49 -35.39 -48.83
N ILE A 92 -15.13 -36.34 -47.97
CA ILE A 92 -14.56 -36.09 -46.63
C ILE A 92 -13.16 -36.72 -46.56
N ILE A 93 -12.14 -35.89 -46.37
CA ILE A 93 -10.73 -36.26 -46.37
C ILE A 93 -10.15 -35.94 -44.99
N ILE A 94 -9.80 -36.98 -44.24
CA ILE A 94 -9.10 -36.84 -42.96
C ILE A 94 -7.62 -37.08 -43.20
N VAL A 95 -6.77 -36.13 -42.82
CA VAL A 95 -5.32 -36.23 -43.02
C VAL A 95 -4.65 -36.46 -41.66
N ASN A 96 -4.25 -37.70 -41.40
CA ASN A 96 -3.46 -38.06 -40.22
C ASN A 96 -2.01 -37.56 -40.41
N ASP A 97 -1.67 -36.44 -39.78
CA ASP A 97 -0.39 -35.74 -39.93
C ASP A 97 0.74 -36.40 -39.11
N GLY A 98 0.91 -37.72 -39.24
CA GLY A 98 1.96 -38.45 -38.55
C GLY A 98 1.76 -38.53 -37.04
N SER A 99 0.51 -38.74 -36.59
CA SER A 99 0.16 -38.95 -35.18
C SER A 99 1.05 -40.02 -34.53
N LYS A 100 1.39 -39.80 -33.26
CA LYS A 100 2.20 -40.69 -32.41
C LYS A 100 1.34 -41.55 -31.48
N ASP A 101 0.02 -41.33 -31.46
CA ASP A 101 -0.95 -42.09 -30.68
C ASP A 101 -1.71 -43.11 -31.56
N ASP A 102 -2.83 -43.62 -31.06
CA ASP A 102 -3.66 -44.64 -31.72
C ASP A 102 -4.74 -44.06 -32.66
N SER A 103 -4.64 -42.79 -33.08
CA SER A 103 -5.63 -42.11 -33.93
C SER A 103 -5.97 -42.88 -35.22
N LEU A 104 -4.94 -43.30 -35.97
CA LEU A 104 -5.12 -44.00 -37.24
C LEU A 104 -5.74 -45.38 -37.03
N GLN A 105 -5.28 -46.13 -36.01
CA GLN A 105 -5.78 -47.46 -35.72
C GLN A 105 -7.27 -47.42 -35.38
N LYS A 106 -7.69 -46.46 -34.53
CA LYS A 106 -9.10 -46.27 -34.19
C LYS A 106 -9.98 -45.95 -35.40
N LEU A 107 -9.47 -45.18 -36.36
CA LEU A 107 -10.17 -44.91 -37.61
C LEU A 107 -10.30 -46.16 -38.48
N ILE A 108 -9.24 -46.97 -38.57
CA ILE A 108 -9.24 -48.24 -39.30
C ILE A 108 -10.30 -49.18 -38.72
N ASP A 109 -10.30 -49.34 -37.40
CA ASP A 109 -11.20 -50.25 -36.69
C ASP A 109 -12.66 -49.78 -36.75
N ALA A 110 -12.92 -48.49 -36.57
CA ALA A 110 -14.27 -47.94 -36.51
C ALA A 110 -14.98 -47.88 -37.87
N TYR A 111 -14.24 -47.75 -38.97
CA TYR A 111 -14.79 -47.53 -40.31
C TYR A 111 -14.39 -48.61 -41.33
N GLU A 112 -13.87 -49.75 -40.88
CA GLU A 112 -13.50 -50.90 -41.72
C GLU A 112 -12.61 -50.48 -42.91
N LEU A 113 -11.54 -49.74 -42.62
CA LEU A 113 -10.69 -49.15 -43.65
C LEU A 113 -9.63 -50.12 -44.17
N GLU A 114 -9.36 -50.09 -45.47
CA GLU A 114 -8.21 -50.76 -46.08
C GLU A 114 -7.36 -49.79 -46.88
N CYS A 115 -6.06 -50.08 -46.96
CA CYS A 115 -5.13 -49.30 -47.78
C CYS A 115 -5.38 -49.58 -49.26
N VAL A 116 -5.52 -48.53 -50.07
CA VAL A 116 -5.84 -48.61 -51.49
C VAL A 116 -4.82 -47.87 -52.35
N HIS A 117 -4.61 -48.34 -53.58
CA HIS A 117 -3.90 -47.55 -54.58
C HIS A 117 -4.80 -46.39 -55.02
N PHE A 118 -4.37 -45.15 -54.74
CA PHE A 118 -5.13 -43.94 -55.01
C PHE A 118 -4.32 -42.97 -55.87
N PHE A 119 -4.96 -42.39 -56.89
CA PHE A 119 -4.34 -41.40 -57.77
C PHE A 119 -4.43 -40.00 -57.15
N VAL A 120 -3.30 -39.43 -56.75
CA VAL A 120 -3.21 -38.08 -56.19
C VAL A 120 -3.17 -37.05 -57.34
N GLN A 121 -4.13 -36.12 -57.35
CA GLN A 121 -4.35 -35.22 -58.50
C GLN A 121 -3.48 -33.95 -58.48
N GLY A 122 -3.27 -33.37 -57.30
CA GLY A 122 -2.54 -32.11 -57.15
C GLY A 122 -1.03 -32.26 -57.18
N LYS A 123 -0.34 -31.13 -57.37
CA LYS A 123 1.13 -31.04 -57.50
C LYS A 123 1.76 -30.11 -56.46
N ILE A 124 1.04 -29.77 -55.39
CA ILE A 124 1.60 -28.93 -54.32
C ILE A 124 2.66 -29.77 -53.58
N GLU A 125 3.78 -29.14 -53.24
CA GLU A 125 4.85 -29.80 -52.49
C GLU A 125 4.37 -30.15 -51.06
N THR A 126 4.54 -31.40 -50.64
CA THR A 126 4.13 -31.90 -49.32
C THR A 126 5.13 -32.90 -48.77
N ASN A 127 5.09 -33.15 -47.45
CA ASN A 127 5.77 -34.32 -46.89
C ASN A 127 5.16 -35.62 -47.42
N LYS A 128 5.92 -36.72 -47.29
CA LYS A 128 5.60 -38.01 -47.90
C LYS A 128 4.29 -38.61 -47.35
N ILE A 129 3.41 -39.02 -48.26
CA ILE A 129 2.22 -39.83 -47.94
C ILE A 129 2.67 -41.28 -47.71
N ARG A 130 2.25 -41.86 -46.59
CA ARG A 130 2.53 -43.25 -46.18
C ARG A 130 1.50 -44.23 -46.73
N GLY A 131 0.22 -43.83 -46.76
CA GLY A 131 -0.87 -44.64 -47.28
C GLY A 131 -2.17 -43.84 -47.40
N ILE A 132 -3.06 -44.29 -48.27
CA ILE A 132 -4.43 -43.76 -48.42
C ILE A 132 -5.40 -44.91 -48.17
N TYR A 133 -6.41 -44.67 -47.35
CA TYR A 133 -7.35 -45.69 -46.90
C TYR A 133 -8.79 -45.31 -47.26
N LYS A 134 -9.57 -46.33 -47.63
CA LYS A 134 -11.02 -46.22 -47.89
C LYS A 134 -11.77 -47.33 -47.17
N SER A 135 -13.02 -47.06 -46.82
CA SER A 135 -13.89 -48.05 -46.16
C SER A 135 -14.38 -49.10 -47.16
N LYS A 136 -14.48 -50.35 -46.70
CA LYS A 136 -15.21 -51.42 -47.40
C LYS A 136 -16.72 -51.23 -47.36
N ASN A 137 -17.23 -50.52 -46.36
CA ASN A 137 -18.64 -50.30 -46.16
C ASN A 137 -19.15 -49.16 -47.08
N PRO A 138 -20.11 -49.42 -47.99
CA PRO A 138 -20.65 -48.40 -48.89
C PRO A 138 -21.26 -47.18 -48.17
N ALA A 139 -21.68 -47.31 -46.92
CA ALA A 139 -22.20 -46.21 -46.10
C ALA A 139 -21.14 -45.11 -45.88
N PHE A 140 -19.86 -45.48 -45.86
CA PHE A 140 -18.73 -44.56 -45.64
C PHE A 140 -17.97 -44.25 -46.94
N LYS A 141 -18.58 -44.46 -48.12
CA LYS A 141 -17.93 -44.24 -49.43
C LYS A 141 -17.36 -42.83 -49.64
N LYS A 142 -17.88 -41.84 -48.90
CA LYS A 142 -17.45 -40.44 -48.95
C LYS A 142 -16.18 -40.18 -48.14
N LEU A 143 -15.75 -41.12 -47.28
CA LEU A 143 -14.61 -40.98 -46.37
C LEU A 143 -13.30 -41.45 -47.03
N ILE A 144 -12.28 -40.60 -46.95
CA ILE A 144 -10.91 -40.88 -47.37
C ILE A 144 -9.99 -40.54 -46.19
N ILE A 145 -9.16 -41.49 -45.78
CA ILE A 145 -8.14 -41.23 -44.76
C ILE A 145 -6.76 -41.24 -45.42
N VAL A 146 -5.96 -40.22 -45.14
CA VAL A 146 -4.59 -40.09 -45.66
C VAL A 146 -3.61 -40.12 -44.49
N ASP A 147 -2.72 -41.11 -44.45
CA ASP A 147 -1.62 -41.16 -43.50
C ASP A 147 -0.35 -40.58 -44.13
N LYS A 148 0.36 -39.72 -43.40
CA LYS A 148 1.58 -39.05 -43.90
C LYS A 148 2.63 -38.88 -42.80
N GLU A 149 3.85 -38.51 -43.20
CA GLU A 149 4.87 -38.01 -42.27
C GLU A 149 4.47 -36.63 -41.73
N ASN A 150 4.72 -36.36 -40.44
CA ASN A 150 4.33 -35.10 -39.80
C ASN A 150 4.95 -33.89 -40.53
N GLY A 151 4.12 -32.91 -40.89
CA GLY A 151 4.54 -31.67 -41.56
C GLY A 151 3.88 -30.41 -41.02
N GLY A 152 3.00 -30.54 -40.03
CA GLY A 152 2.18 -29.46 -39.50
C GLY A 152 0.91 -29.22 -40.32
N LYS A 153 0.02 -28.38 -39.77
CA LYS A 153 -1.32 -28.13 -40.32
C LYS A 153 -1.32 -27.70 -41.79
N ALA A 154 -0.48 -26.75 -42.18
CA ALA A 154 -0.40 -26.26 -43.56
C ALA A 154 -0.02 -27.38 -44.57
N ASP A 155 0.94 -28.23 -44.20
CA ASP A 155 1.38 -29.36 -45.03
C ASP A 155 0.30 -30.45 -45.12
N ALA A 156 -0.37 -30.75 -44.01
CA ALA A 156 -1.51 -31.67 -43.98
C ALA A 156 -2.69 -31.18 -44.84
N LEU A 157 -3.01 -29.88 -44.78
CA LEU A 157 -4.02 -29.27 -45.66
C LEU A 157 -3.61 -29.38 -47.13
N ASN A 158 -2.34 -29.15 -47.47
CA ASN A 158 -1.84 -29.31 -48.85
C ASN A 158 -1.94 -30.75 -49.35
N VAL A 159 -1.68 -31.75 -48.49
CA VAL A 159 -1.92 -33.17 -48.83
C VAL A 159 -3.40 -33.40 -49.14
N GLY A 160 -4.30 -32.88 -48.31
CA GLY A 160 -5.75 -32.95 -48.56
C GLY A 160 -6.14 -32.28 -49.88
N ILE A 161 -5.55 -31.13 -50.22
CA ILE A 161 -5.79 -30.44 -51.49
C ILE A 161 -5.32 -31.31 -52.67
N ASN A 162 -4.16 -31.94 -52.56
CA ASN A 162 -3.64 -32.82 -53.61
C ASN A 162 -4.52 -34.05 -53.85
N VAL A 163 -5.14 -34.58 -52.79
CA VAL A 163 -6.04 -35.75 -52.86
C VAL A 163 -7.46 -35.37 -53.32
N SER A 164 -7.89 -34.14 -53.03
CA SER A 164 -9.26 -33.66 -53.31
C SER A 164 -9.65 -33.67 -54.79
N SER A 165 -10.92 -33.97 -55.04
CA SER A 165 -11.53 -33.98 -56.38
C SER A 165 -12.61 -32.90 -56.61
N GLY A 166 -13.16 -32.31 -55.54
CA GLY A 166 -14.24 -31.32 -55.62
C GLY A 166 -13.83 -29.97 -56.21
N GLU A 167 -14.81 -29.21 -56.67
CA GLU A 167 -14.61 -27.87 -57.22
C GLU A 167 -14.20 -26.86 -56.14
N TYR A 168 -14.73 -27.07 -54.94
CA TYR A 168 -14.52 -26.23 -53.77
C TYR A 168 -13.95 -27.04 -52.61
N LEU A 169 -12.98 -26.44 -51.91
CA LEU A 169 -12.29 -27.02 -50.77
C LEU A 169 -12.90 -26.47 -49.49
N VAL A 170 -13.30 -27.35 -48.58
CA VAL A 170 -13.76 -26.96 -47.23
C VAL A 170 -12.67 -27.34 -46.25
N CYS A 171 -12.01 -26.36 -45.64
CA CYS A 171 -10.98 -26.61 -44.64
C CYS A 171 -11.58 -26.43 -43.25
N ILE A 172 -11.42 -27.45 -42.41
CA ILE A 172 -11.94 -27.48 -41.03
C ILE A 172 -10.85 -28.03 -40.08
N ASP A 173 -10.89 -27.63 -38.81
CA ASP A 173 -10.21 -28.38 -37.76
C ASP A 173 -11.03 -29.64 -37.40
N VAL A 174 -10.36 -30.77 -37.19
CA VAL A 174 -11.06 -32.04 -36.94
C VAL A 174 -11.79 -32.07 -35.59
N ASP A 175 -11.47 -31.17 -34.67
CA ASP A 175 -12.09 -31.03 -33.35
C ASP A 175 -13.33 -30.09 -33.35
N CYS A 176 -13.74 -29.61 -34.53
CA CYS A 176 -14.91 -28.75 -34.68
C CYS A 176 -16.18 -29.53 -34.99
N ILE A 177 -17.30 -29.06 -34.44
CA ILE A 177 -18.63 -29.63 -34.70
C ILE A 177 -19.35 -28.71 -35.69
N LEU A 178 -19.75 -29.24 -36.84
CA LEU A 178 -20.48 -28.50 -37.86
C LEU A 178 -21.99 -28.69 -37.73
N GLU A 179 -22.75 -27.66 -38.07
CA GLU A 179 -24.19 -27.81 -38.28
C GLU A 179 -24.45 -28.71 -39.49
N GLN A 180 -25.48 -29.55 -39.41
CA GLN A 180 -25.77 -30.56 -40.44
C GLN A 180 -26.05 -29.93 -41.82
N ASP A 181 -26.60 -28.71 -41.85
CA ASP A 181 -26.90 -27.96 -43.07
C ASP A 181 -25.80 -26.92 -43.45
N SER A 182 -24.64 -26.97 -42.78
CA SER A 182 -23.58 -25.97 -42.95
C SER A 182 -23.06 -25.85 -44.39
N ILE A 183 -22.86 -26.98 -45.06
CA ILE A 183 -22.40 -27.01 -46.45
C ILE A 183 -23.46 -26.46 -47.41
N LEU A 184 -24.76 -26.71 -47.15
CA LEU A 184 -25.86 -26.14 -47.96
C LEU A 184 -25.87 -24.61 -47.90
N LYS A 185 -25.71 -24.05 -46.70
CA LYS A 185 -25.66 -22.60 -46.50
C LYS A 185 -24.44 -21.98 -47.17
N LEU A 186 -23.29 -22.65 -47.13
CA LEU A 186 -22.05 -22.20 -47.77
C LEU A 186 -22.00 -22.41 -49.29
N ALA A 187 -22.80 -23.32 -49.85
CA ALA A 187 -22.90 -23.48 -51.29
C ALA A 187 -23.60 -22.28 -51.95
N LYS A 188 -24.51 -21.62 -51.22
CA LYS A 188 -25.35 -20.53 -51.74
C LYS A 188 -24.55 -19.39 -52.41
N PRO A 189 -23.51 -18.78 -51.79
CA PRO A 189 -22.74 -17.72 -52.46
C PRO A 189 -22.10 -18.15 -53.78
N PHE A 190 -21.65 -19.40 -53.89
CA PHE A 190 -21.05 -19.94 -55.12
C PHE A 190 -22.10 -20.20 -56.20
N LEU A 191 -23.31 -20.60 -55.82
CA LEU A 191 -24.44 -20.77 -56.75
C LEU A 191 -25.02 -19.44 -57.23
N GLN A 192 -24.93 -18.39 -56.41
CA GLN A 192 -25.44 -17.05 -56.72
C GLN A 192 -24.40 -16.13 -57.38
N GLN A 193 -23.20 -16.64 -57.65
CA GLN A 193 -22.16 -15.87 -58.32
C GLN A 193 -22.64 -15.43 -59.71
N THR A 194 -22.39 -14.16 -60.07
CA THR A 194 -22.81 -13.56 -61.35
C THR A 194 -21.61 -12.96 -62.07
N ASP A 195 -21.37 -11.65 -61.90
CA ASP A 195 -20.28 -10.89 -62.52
C ASP A 195 -18.92 -11.08 -61.83
N LYS A 196 -18.94 -11.55 -60.58
CA LYS A 196 -17.74 -11.76 -59.75
C LYS A 196 -17.63 -13.20 -59.33
N LYS A 197 -16.40 -13.71 -59.38
CA LYS A 197 -16.08 -15.05 -58.90
C LYS A 197 -15.91 -15.06 -57.39
N ILE A 198 -16.64 -15.92 -56.69
CA ILE A 198 -16.40 -16.16 -55.26
C ILE A 198 -15.16 -17.03 -55.12
N ILE A 199 -14.09 -16.48 -54.55
CA ILE A 199 -12.83 -17.23 -54.37
C ILE A 199 -12.69 -17.85 -52.99
N ALA A 200 -13.38 -17.28 -51.99
CA ALA A 200 -13.44 -17.82 -50.65
C ALA A 200 -14.70 -17.36 -49.90
N CYS A 201 -15.23 -18.22 -49.04
CA CYS A 201 -16.38 -17.94 -48.17
C CYS A 201 -16.16 -18.52 -46.77
N GLY A 202 -16.45 -17.74 -45.73
CA GLY A 202 -16.40 -18.18 -44.32
C GLY A 202 -17.77 -18.22 -43.67
N GLY A 203 -17.92 -19.05 -42.64
CA GLY A 203 -19.08 -19.07 -41.74
C GLY A 203 -18.78 -18.43 -40.39
N VAL A 204 -19.83 -18.16 -39.59
CA VAL A 204 -19.65 -17.73 -38.21
C VAL A 204 -19.29 -18.92 -37.33
N ILE A 205 -18.25 -18.75 -36.51
CA ILE A 205 -17.79 -19.75 -35.55
C ILE A 205 -18.31 -19.39 -34.16
N ARG A 206 -18.76 -20.41 -33.42
CA ARG A 206 -19.32 -20.30 -32.08
C ARG A 206 -18.62 -21.24 -31.10
N LEU A 207 -18.91 -21.05 -29.82
CA LEU A 207 -18.22 -21.74 -28.74
C LEU A 207 -19.00 -22.98 -28.33
N ALA A 208 -18.34 -24.14 -28.35
CA ALA A 208 -18.90 -25.41 -27.90
C ALA A 208 -18.80 -25.58 -26.37
N ASN A 209 -18.02 -24.75 -25.67
CA ASN A 209 -17.80 -24.86 -24.23
C ASN A 209 -19.13 -24.88 -23.45
N ASN A 210 -19.36 -25.95 -22.69
CA ASN A 210 -20.57 -26.20 -21.89
C ASN A 210 -21.88 -26.37 -22.67
N CYS A 211 -21.85 -26.42 -24.01
CA CYS A 211 -23.01 -26.85 -24.79
C CYS A 211 -23.29 -28.35 -24.55
N VAL A 212 -24.55 -28.75 -24.71
CA VAL A 212 -24.93 -30.18 -24.69
C VAL A 212 -24.75 -30.72 -26.09
N ILE A 213 -23.84 -31.68 -26.22
CA ILE A 213 -23.51 -32.34 -27.49
C ILE A 213 -23.94 -33.79 -27.37
N GLU A 214 -24.77 -34.26 -28.29
CA GLU A 214 -25.21 -35.65 -28.40
C GLU A 214 -24.94 -36.12 -29.83
N ASP A 215 -24.28 -37.27 -29.98
CA ASP A 215 -23.94 -37.88 -31.28
C ASP A 215 -23.28 -36.92 -32.30
N GLY A 216 -22.42 -36.03 -31.80
CA GLY A 216 -21.71 -35.06 -32.65
C GLY A 216 -22.57 -33.90 -33.14
N LYS A 217 -23.74 -33.66 -32.52
CA LYS A 217 -24.63 -32.52 -32.79
C LYS A 217 -24.82 -31.67 -31.54
N VAL A 218 -24.87 -30.35 -31.71
CA VAL A 218 -25.21 -29.43 -30.61
C VAL A 218 -26.72 -29.43 -30.40
N VAL A 219 -27.19 -30.03 -29.30
CA VAL A 219 -28.62 -30.14 -28.97
C VAL A 219 -29.11 -28.96 -28.14
N SER A 220 -28.26 -28.46 -27.23
CA SER A 220 -28.56 -27.26 -26.45
C SER A 220 -27.35 -26.36 -26.36
N VAL A 221 -27.52 -25.14 -26.88
CA VAL A 221 -26.55 -24.06 -26.71
C VAL A 221 -26.61 -23.51 -25.30
N ASN A 222 -25.46 -23.50 -24.63
CA ASN A 222 -25.31 -22.87 -23.32
C ASN A 222 -24.13 -21.89 -23.33
N MET A 223 -24.25 -20.85 -22.53
CA MET A 223 -23.14 -19.94 -22.31
C MET A 223 -22.00 -20.62 -21.54
N PRO A 224 -20.73 -20.33 -21.88
CA PRO A 224 -19.60 -20.79 -21.08
C PRO A 224 -19.74 -20.38 -19.61
N ARG A 225 -19.34 -21.26 -18.69
CA ARG A 225 -19.46 -20.98 -17.25
C ARG A 225 -18.36 -20.05 -16.74
N THR A 226 -17.14 -20.20 -17.26
CA THR A 226 -15.98 -19.41 -16.84
C THR A 226 -16.06 -17.98 -17.36
N LEU A 227 -15.50 -17.03 -16.60
CA LEU A 227 -15.44 -15.63 -17.05
C LEU A 227 -14.63 -15.49 -18.35
N LEU A 228 -13.55 -16.26 -18.51
CA LEU A 228 -12.72 -16.23 -19.71
C LEU A 228 -13.47 -16.76 -20.94
N GLY A 229 -14.25 -17.83 -20.78
CA GLY A 229 -15.12 -18.35 -21.84
C GLY A 229 -16.21 -17.35 -22.23
N LYS A 230 -16.86 -16.70 -21.25
CA LYS A 230 -17.88 -15.66 -21.52
C LYS A 230 -17.33 -14.47 -22.29
N ILE A 231 -16.15 -13.98 -21.91
CA ILE A 231 -15.52 -12.84 -22.61
C ILE A 231 -15.16 -13.23 -24.05
N GLN A 232 -14.65 -14.45 -24.27
CA GLN A 232 -14.38 -14.94 -25.63
C GLN A 232 -15.65 -15.11 -26.45
N ALA A 233 -16.78 -15.50 -25.84
CA ALA A 233 -18.07 -15.50 -26.53
C ALA A 233 -18.42 -14.11 -27.08
N LEU A 234 -18.22 -13.06 -26.27
CA LEU A 234 -18.41 -11.67 -26.67
C LEU A 234 -17.42 -11.21 -27.75
N GLU A 235 -16.14 -11.57 -27.62
CA GLU A 235 -15.11 -11.30 -28.63
C GLU A 235 -15.47 -11.93 -29.98
N TYR A 236 -15.93 -13.18 -30.00
CA TYR A 236 -16.33 -13.87 -31.22
C TYR A 236 -17.57 -13.22 -31.86
N ILE A 237 -18.56 -12.80 -31.06
CA ILE A 237 -19.71 -12.03 -31.56
C ILE A 237 -19.21 -10.75 -32.27
N ARG A 238 -18.35 -9.95 -31.61
CA ARG A 238 -17.78 -8.72 -32.20
C ARG A 238 -16.99 -9.02 -33.48
N ALA A 239 -16.12 -10.03 -33.45
CA ALA A 239 -15.23 -10.36 -34.56
C ALA A 239 -16.00 -10.86 -35.79
N PHE A 240 -16.93 -11.81 -35.63
CA PHE A 240 -17.64 -12.43 -36.75
C PHE A 240 -18.84 -11.61 -37.23
N VAL A 241 -19.72 -11.18 -36.32
CA VAL A 241 -20.97 -10.50 -36.70
C VAL A 241 -20.73 -9.07 -37.12
N LEU A 242 -19.83 -8.35 -36.44
CA LEU A 242 -19.46 -6.99 -36.84
C LEU A 242 -18.27 -7.00 -37.79
N GLY A 243 -17.11 -7.45 -37.34
CA GLY A 243 -15.85 -7.35 -38.08
C GLY A 243 -15.89 -8.02 -39.46
N ARG A 244 -16.10 -9.34 -39.52
CA ARG A 244 -16.07 -10.10 -40.79
C ARG A 244 -17.16 -9.65 -41.76
N MET A 245 -18.37 -9.35 -41.26
CA MET A 245 -19.47 -8.87 -42.09
C MET A 245 -19.19 -7.49 -42.70
N ALA A 246 -18.68 -6.55 -41.92
CA ALA A 246 -18.31 -5.23 -42.41
C ALA A 246 -17.19 -5.31 -43.46
N TRP A 247 -16.13 -6.07 -43.16
CA TRP A 247 -15.00 -6.23 -44.07
C TRP A 247 -15.34 -7.04 -45.32
N SER A 248 -16.26 -8.01 -45.24
CA SER A 248 -16.81 -8.69 -46.41
C SER A 248 -17.55 -7.70 -47.32
N ARG A 249 -18.48 -6.91 -46.78
CA ARG A 249 -19.21 -5.88 -47.54
C ARG A 249 -18.30 -4.82 -48.13
N ALA A 250 -17.22 -4.46 -47.43
CA ALA A 250 -16.25 -3.47 -47.90
C ALA A 250 -15.25 -4.02 -48.93
N SER A 251 -15.25 -5.34 -49.21
CA SER A 251 -14.21 -6.02 -49.99
C SER A 251 -12.81 -5.83 -49.38
N GLY A 252 -12.72 -5.86 -48.05
CA GLY A 252 -11.46 -5.80 -47.28
C GLY A 252 -11.28 -7.00 -46.33
N LEU A 253 -12.01 -8.10 -46.56
CA LEU A 253 -11.82 -9.32 -45.79
C LEU A 253 -10.53 -10.03 -46.26
N ILE A 254 -9.58 -10.23 -45.35
CA ILE A 254 -8.28 -10.86 -45.62
C ILE A 254 -8.04 -12.15 -44.82
N LEU A 255 -9.03 -12.58 -44.06
CA LEU A 255 -8.94 -13.74 -43.19
C LEU A 255 -10.28 -14.48 -43.21
N ILE A 256 -10.24 -15.71 -43.70
CA ILE A 256 -11.27 -16.73 -43.52
C ILE A 256 -10.71 -17.68 -42.46
N SER A 257 -11.50 -17.99 -41.43
CA SER A 257 -10.98 -18.77 -40.30
C SER A 257 -10.56 -20.17 -40.73
N GLY A 258 -9.36 -20.58 -40.33
CA GLY A 258 -8.87 -21.94 -40.53
C GLY A 258 -9.61 -23.04 -39.76
N ALA A 259 -10.59 -22.69 -38.92
CA ALA A 259 -11.48 -23.66 -38.27
C ALA A 259 -12.69 -24.02 -39.15
N PHE A 260 -13.12 -23.13 -40.06
CA PHE A 260 -14.16 -23.44 -41.04
C PHE A 260 -14.18 -22.41 -42.19
N GLY A 261 -13.74 -22.83 -43.38
CA GLY A 261 -13.69 -21.97 -44.56
C GLY A 261 -13.78 -22.74 -45.87
N VAL A 262 -14.33 -22.10 -46.90
CA VAL A 262 -14.49 -22.65 -48.24
C VAL A 262 -13.66 -21.86 -49.24
N PHE A 263 -12.96 -22.55 -50.14
CA PHE A 263 -12.05 -21.95 -51.11
C PHE A 263 -12.26 -22.55 -52.51
N ASP A 264 -12.12 -21.74 -53.57
CA ASP A 264 -12.09 -22.26 -54.94
C ASP A 264 -10.79 -23.05 -55.16
N ARG A 265 -10.93 -24.35 -55.49
CA ARG A 265 -9.79 -25.27 -55.62
C ARG A 265 -8.82 -24.84 -56.72
N LYS A 266 -9.32 -24.35 -57.85
CA LYS A 266 -8.48 -23.96 -59.00
C LYS A 266 -7.61 -22.77 -58.62
N ILE A 267 -8.17 -21.79 -57.92
CA ILE A 267 -7.41 -20.62 -57.44
C ILE A 267 -6.40 -21.01 -56.37
N VAL A 268 -6.76 -21.89 -55.42
CA VAL A 268 -5.81 -22.40 -54.41
C VAL A 268 -4.62 -23.11 -55.06
N LEU A 269 -4.87 -23.99 -56.04
CA LEU A 269 -3.82 -24.66 -56.80
C LEU A 269 -2.95 -23.68 -57.59
N ALA A 270 -3.56 -22.69 -58.25
CA ALA A 270 -2.84 -21.65 -58.97
C ALA A 270 -1.96 -20.77 -58.07
N CYS A 271 -2.36 -20.61 -56.79
CA CYS A 271 -1.60 -19.88 -55.78
C CYS A 271 -0.55 -20.73 -55.05
N GLY A 272 -0.50 -22.05 -55.30
CA GLY A 272 0.47 -22.97 -54.70
C GLY A 272 0.08 -23.53 -53.31
N GLY A 273 -1.20 -23.52 -52.93
CA GLY A 273 -1.65 -24.07 -51.64
C GLY A 273 -1.28 -23.23 -50.42
N TYR A 274 -1.46 -23.80 -49.22
CA TYR A 274 -1.08 -23.19 -47.94
C TYR A 274 0.45 -23.08 -47.81
N ASP A 275 0.94 -21.94 -47.31
CA ASP A 275 2.37 -21.76 -47.08
C ASP A 275 2.81 -22.45 -45.77
N ARG A 276 3.78 -23.36 -45.88
CA ARG A 276 4.34 -24.13 -44.76
C ARG A 276 5.21 -23.30 -43.82
N ASN A 277 5.62 -22.10 -44.24
CA ASN A 277 6.54 -21.24 -43.49
C ASN A 277 5.85 -20.19 -42.60
N THR A 278 4.52 -20.20 -42.55
CA THR A 278 3.76 -19.28 -41.69
C THR A 278 2.89 -20.04 -40.69
N VAL A 279 2.73 -19.46 -39.50
CA VAL A 279 1.80 -19.94 -38.49
C VAL A 279 0.40 -19.33 -38.63
N GLY A 280 0.17 -18.46 -39.62
CA GLY A 280 -1.12 -17.87 -39.98
C GLY A 280 -1.53 -18.26 -41.40
N GLU A 281 -1.51 -19.56 -41.68
CA GLU A 281 -1.64 -20.14 -43.01
C GLU A 281 -2.96 -19.78 -43.72
N ASP A 282 -4.03 -19.62 -42.96
CA ASP A 282 -5.37 -19.27 -43.42
C ASP A 282 -5.46 -17.82 -43.89
N MET A 283 -4.91 -16.89 -43.11
CA MET A 283 -4.80 -15.47 -43.48
C MET A 283 -3.93 -15.27 -44.72
N GLU A 284 -2.77 -15.93 -44.74
CA GLU A 284 -1.79 -15.76 -45.80
C GLU A 284 -2.32 -16.26 -47.15
N LEU A 285 -3.01 -17.40 -47.15
CA LEU A 285 -3.64 -17.95 -48.36
C LEU A 285 -4.67 -16.97 -48.94
N VAL A 286 -5.55 -16.41 -48.10
CA VAL A 286 -6.57 -15.45 -48.57
C VAL A 286 -5.91 -14.22 -49.19
N VAL A 287 -4.92 -13.62 -48.54
CA VAL A 287 -4.20 -12.45 -49.08
C VAL A 287 -3.54 -12.79 -50.42
N ARG A 288 -2.93 -13.98 -50.53
CA ARG A 288 -2.25 -14.44 -51.74
C ARG A 288 -3.23 -14.74 -52.88
N MET A 289 -4.37 -15.37 -52.60
CA MET A 289 -5.44 -15.58 -53.59
C MET A 289 -5.99 -14.25 -54.11
N ARG A 290 -6.24 -13.29 -53.23
CA ARG A 290 -6.69 -11.95 -53.64
C ARG A 290 -5.63 -11.24 -54.49
N LYS A 291 -4.36 -11.27 -54.06
CA LYS A 291 -3.24 -10.74 -54.85
C LYS A 291 -3.23 -11.33 -56.26
N TYR A 292 -3.36 -12.65 -56.39
CA TYR A 292 -3.42 -13.33 -57.68
C TYR A 292 -4.56 -12.80 -58.55
N MET A 293 -5.77 -12.67 -57.99
CA MET A 293 -6.92 -12.15 -58.75
C MET A 293 -6.73 -10.69 -59.22
N GLU A 294 -6.14 -9.82 -58.38
CA GLU A 294 -5.80 -8.44 -58.75
C GLU A 294 -4.73 -8.40 -59.86
N GLU A 295 -3.73 -9.29 -59.80
CA GLU A 295 -2.69 -9.41 -60.83
C GLU A 295 -3.26 -9.91 -62.17
N GLN A 296 -4.22 -10.82 -62.12
CA GLN A 296 -4.96 -11.33 -63.29
C GLN A 296 -6.11 -10.41 -63.75
N LYS A 297 -6.38 -9.30 -63.03
CA LYS A 297 -7.50 -8.38 -63.28
C LYS A 297 -8.87 -9.06 -63.40
N THR A 298 -9.07 -10.15 -62.67
CA THR A 298 -10.33 -10.91 -62.69
C THR A 298 -11.22 -10.46 -61.54
N PRO A 299 -12.47 -10.01 -61.79
CA PRO A 299 -13.39 -9.61 -60.73
C PRO A 299 -13.67 -10.76 -59.76
N TYR A 300 -13.51 -10.49 -58.46
CA TYR A 300 -13.65 -11.50 -57.42
C TYR A 300 -14.34 -10.97 -56.16
N GLU A 301 -14.77 -11.88 -55.31
CA GLU A 301 -15.28 -11.57 -53.99
C GLU A 301 -14.85 -12.61 -52.95
N VAL A 302 -14.60 -12.11 -51.73
CA VAL A 302 -14.35 -12.92 -50.53
C VAL A 302 -15.44 -12.58 -49.53
N CYS A 303 -16.26 -13.55 -49.18
CA CYS A 303 -17.47 -13.31 -48.40
C CYS A 303 -17.48 -14.05 -47.06
N THR A 304 -18.37 -13.58 -46.17
CA THR A 304 -18.71 -14.29 -44.94
C THR A 304 -20.23 -14.27 -44.83
N ILE A 305 -20.80 -15.43 -44.51
CA ILE A 305 -22.22 -15.53 -44.19
C ILE A 305 -22.41 -15.45 -42.68
N PRO A 306 -23.45 -14.75 -42.20
CA PRO A 306 -23.61 -14.48 -40.78
C PRO A 306 -24.15 -15.67 -39.98
N ASP A 307 -24.53 -16.78 -40.60
CA ASP A 307 -25.08 -17.98 -39.92
C ASP A 307 -24.02 -18.74 -39.10
N PRO A 308 -24.41 -19.34 -37.95
CA PRO A 308 -23.49 -20.07 -37.11
C PRO A 308 -23.37 -21.49 -37.65
N LEU A 309 -22.21 -21.81 -38.24
CA LEU A 309 -22.05 -23.07 -38.97
C LEU A 309 -21.07 -24.05 -38.33
N CYS A 310 -20.26 -23.56 -37.39
CA CYS A 310 -19.18 -24.32 -36.77
C CYS A 310 -19.05 -23.97 -35.29
N TRP A 311 -18.86 -25.01 -34.46
CA TRP A 311 -18.69 -24.92 -33.01
C TRP A 311 -17.31 -25.45 -32.62
N THR A 312 -16.55 -24.65 -31.87
CA THR A 312 -15.17 -24.96 -31.45
C THR A 312 -14.95 -24.69 -29.96
N GLU A 313 -13.93 -25.34 -29.37
CA GLU A 313 -13.55 -25.11 -27.97
C GLU A 313 -12.55 -23.95 -27.84
N VAL A 314 -12.87 -22.97 -26.99
CA VAL A 314 -11.95 -21.88 -26.65
C VAL A 314 -11.17 -22.17 -25.36
N PRO A 315 -9.96 -21.60 -25.21
CA PRO A 315 -9.18 -21.75 -23.99
C PRO A 315 -9.89 -21.19 -22.75
N GLU A 316 -10.11 -22.00 -21.72
CA GLU A 316 -10.58 -21.51 -20.40
C GLU A 316 -9.44 -21.22 -19.41
N SER A 317 -8.19 -21.51 -19.81
CA SER A 317 -6.97 -21.18 -19.06
C SER A 317 -6.21 -19.99 -19.66
N LYS A 318 -5.74 -19.08 -18.80
CA LYS A 318 -4.97 -17.89 -19.21
C LYS A 318 -3.71 -18.25 -19.98
N ASP A 319 -3.02 -19.33 -19.63
CA ASP A 319 -1.74 -19.66 -20.26
C ASP A 319 -1.94 -20.27 -21.64
N ILE A 320 -3.01 -21.04 -21.84
CA ILE A 320 -3.41 -21.54 -23.15
C ILE A 320 -3.89 -20.37 -24.03
N LEU A 321 -4.69 -19.45 -23.48
CA LEU A 321 -5.13 -18.24 -24.19
C LEU A 321 -3.94 -17.40 -24.67
N LYS A 322 -2.93 -17.16 -23.83
CA LYS A 322 -1.73 -16.39 -24.21
C LYS A 322 -0.99 -17.05 -25.37
N LYS A 323 -0.81 -18.38 -25.35
CA LYS A 323 -0.18 -19.12 -26.46
C LYS A 323 -0.98 -18.97 -27.75
N GLN A 324 -2.31 -19.07 -27.67
CA GLN A 324 -3.20 -18.90 -28.81
C GLN A 324 -3.10 -17.48 -29.41
N ARG A 325 -3.24 -16.43 -28.58
CA ARG A 325 -3.18 -15.03 -29.03
C ARG A 325 -1.79 -14.64 -29.53
N ASN A 326 -0.72 -15.18 -28.94
CA ASN A 326 0.64 -15.03 -29.45
C ASN A 326 0.79 -15.63 -30.87
N ARG A 327 0.23 -16.83 -31.12
CA ARG A 327 0.22 -17.44 -32.48
C ARG A 327 -0.51 -16.55 -33.47
N TRP A 328 -1.71 -16.08 -33.12
CA TRP A 328 -2.52 -15.22 -34.00
C TRP A 328 -1.80 -13.92 -34.35
N MET A 329 -1.15 -13.30 -33.35
CA MET A 329 -0.33 -12.11 -33.59
C MET A 329 0.83 -12.42 -34.56
N ARG A 330 1.62 -13.47 -34.30
CA ARG A 330 2.73 -13.87 -35.19
C ARG A 330 2.27 -14.16 -36.62
N GLY A 331 1.17 -14.89 -36.81
CA GLY A 331 0.62 -15.18 -38.14
C GLY A 331 0.17 -13.90 -38.88
N THR A 332 -0.43 -12.96 -38.15
CA THR A 332 -0.80 -11.64 -38.70
C THR A 332 0.45 -10.86 -39.13
N MET A 333 1.47 -10.83 -38.28
CA MET A 333 2.76 -10.17 -38.57
C MET A 333 3.44 -10.75 -39.81
N GLU A 334 3.59 -12.08 -39.85
CA GLU A 334 4.21 -12.80 -40.96
C GLU A 334 3.50 -12.49 -42.28
N THR A 335 2.16 -12.56 -42.29
CA THR A 335 1.35 -12.32 -43.49
C THR A 335 1.51 -10.88 -43.98
N LEU A 336 1.32 -9.89 -43.10
CA LEU A 336 1.41 -8.48 -43.48
C LEU A 336 2.83 -8.12 -43.94
N TRP A 337 3.86 -8.65 -43.28
CA TRP A 337 5.25 -8.38 -43.64
C TRP A 337 5.66 -9.04 -44.95
N LYS A 338 5.23 -10.29 -45.20
CA LYS A 338 5.45 -11.01 -46.46
C LYS A 338 4.81 -10.28 -47.63
N HIS A 339 3.60 -9.75 -47.44
CA HIS A 339 2.82 -9.05 -48.45
C HIS A 339 2.91 -7.51 -48.37
N ARG A 340 3.90 -6.96 -47.67
CA ARG A 340 4.04 -5.50 -47.43
C ARG A 340 4.07 -4.63 -48.70
N LYS A 341 4.48 -5.19 -49.84
CA LYS A 341 4.51 -4.49 -51.14
C LYS A 341 3.11 -4.19 -51.70
N LEU A 342 2.08 -4.85 -51.19
CA LEU A 342 0.68 -4.59 -51.52
C LEU A 342 0.13 -3.37 -50.78
N MET A 343 0.67 -3.07 -49.59
CA MET A 343 0.20 -1.99 -48.74
C MET A 343 0.52 -0.63 -49.37
N PHE A 344 -0.47 0.25 -49.40
CA PHE A 344 -0.43 1.56 -50.07
C PHE A 344 -0.14 1.50 -51.57
N ASN A 345 -0.34 0.34 -52.20
CA ASN A 345 -0.18 0.19 -53.63
C ASN A 345 -1.57 0.24 -54.33
N PRO A 346 -1.86 1.31 -55.09
CA PRO A 346 -3.16 1.49 -55.72
C PRO A 346 -3.49 0.42 -56.78
N LYS A 347 -2.49 -0.31 -57.29
CA LYS A 347 -2.69 -1.44 -58.22
C LYS A 347 -3.60 -2.53 -57.65
N TYR A 348 -3.61 -2.69 -56.32
CA TYR A 348 -4.40 -3.71 -55.62
C TYR A 348 -5.69 -3.14 -55.00
N GLY A 349 -6.14 -1.98 -55.48
CA GLY A 349 -7.43 -1.38 -55.11
C GLY A 349 -7.65 -1.28 -53.59
N LYS A 350 -8.81 -1.75 -53.13
CA LYS A 350 -9.21 -1.69 -51.71
C LYS A 350 -8.34 -2.58 -50.82
N LEU A 351 -7.83 -3.70 -51.33
CA LEU A 351 -6.92 -4.57 -50.59
C LEU A 351 -5.66 -3.81 -50.18
N GLY A 352 -5.02 -3.13 -51.15
CA GLY A 352 -3.77 -2.40 -50.93
C GLY A 352 -3.95 -1.06 -50.21
N MET A 353 -5.02 -0.32 -50.52
CA MET A 353 -5.18 1.06 -50.04
C MET A 353 -5.96 1.20 -48.73
N VAL A 354 -6.80 0.22 -48.37
CA VAL A 354 -7.68 0.32 -47.19
C VAL A 354 -7.46 -0.86 -46.24
N SER A 355 -7.58 -2.08 -46.76
CA SER A 355 -7.56 -3.29 -45.95
C SER A 355 -6.20 -3.50 -45.27
N LEU A 356 -5.11 -3.64 -46.02
CA LEU A 356 -3.79 -3.92 -45.45
C LEU A 356 -3.30 -2.78 -44.52
N PRO A 357 -3.49 -1.48 -44.85
CA PRO A 357 -3.19 -0.40 -43.91
C PRO A 357 -3.95 -0.50 -42.59
N TYR A 358 -5.26 -0.80 -42.60
CA TYR A 358 -6.03 -0.99 -41.36
C TYR A 358 -5.42 -2.09 -40.49
N TRP A 359 -5.19 -3.27 -41.08
CA TRP A 359 -4.62 -4.41 -40.36
C TRP A 359 -3.21 -4.12 -39.85
N PHE A 360 -2.44 -3.29 -40.55
CA PHE A 360 -1.11 -2.87 -40.10
C PHE A 360 -1.17 -1.91 -38.89
N PHE A 361 -1.96 -0.83 -38.96
CA PHE A 361 -1.95 0.19 -37.90
C PHE A 361 -2.78 -0.16 -36.65
N PHE A 362 -3.85 -0.94 -36.81
CA PHE A 362 -4.81 -1.18 -35.72
C PHE A 362 -4.75 -2.60 -35.17
N GLU A 363 -4.55 -3.62 -36.01
CA GLU A 363 -4.45 -5.01 -35.53
C GLU A 363 -3.00 -5.38 -35.19
N PHE A 364 -2.05 -5.10 -36.09
CA PHE A 364 -0.64 -5.38 -35.90
C PHE A 364 0.00 -4.42 -34.88
N LEU A 365 -0.01 -3.10 -35.12
CA LEU A 365 0.61 -2.13 -34.20
C LEU A 365 -0.20 -1.84 -32.92
N GLY A 366 -1.50 -2.18 -32.89
CA GLY A 366 -2.39 -1.86 -31.77
C GLY A 366 -1.84 -2.24 -30.39
N PRO A 367 -1.47 -3.50 -30.16
CA PRO A 367 -0.94 -3.92 -28.85
C PRO A 367 0.35 -3.22 -28.43
N LEU A 368 1.18 -2.76 -29.38
CA LEU A 368 2.37 -1.96 -29.05
C LEU A 368 2.00 -0.53 -28.64
N VAL A 369 1.08 0.11 -29.36
CA VAL A 369 0.60 1.46 -29.02
C VAL A 369 -0.06 1.46 -27.65
N GLU A 370 -0.89 0.45 -27.36
CA GLU A 370 -1.52 0.29 -26.05
C GLU A 370 -0.51 0.04 -24.93
N PHE A 371 0.46 -0.85 -25.17
CA PHE A 371 1.53 -1.11 -24.20
C PHE A 371 2.39 0.14 -23.93
N LEU A 372 2.72 0.91 -24.97
CA LEU A 372 3.40 2.18 -24.84
C LEU A 372 2.55 3.19 -24.04
N GLY A 373 1.23 3.18 -24.23
CA GLY A 373 0.29 3.98 -23.44
C GLY A 373 0.40 3.73 -21.93
N TYR A 374 0.53 2.45 -21.51
CA TYR A 374 0.78 2.13 -20.10
C TYR A 374 2.13 2.67 -19.60
N ILE A 375 3.19 2.57 -20.41
CA ILE A 375 4.52 3.10 -20.05
C ILE A 375 4.48 4.63 -19.92
N VAL A 376 3.87 5.31 -20.88
CA VAL A 376 3.71 6.77 -20.89
C VAL A 376 2.86 7.23 -19.70
N PHE A 377 1.77 6.52 -19.40
CA PHE A 377 0.95 6.81 -18.22
C PHE A 377 1.76 6.70 -16.93
N ILE A 378 2.55 5.62 -16.75
CA ILE A 378 3.42 5.46 -15.57
C ILE A 378 4.45 6.57 -15.52
N ALA A 379 5.08 6.92 -16.65
CA ALA A 379 6.04 8.01 -16.72
C ALA A 379 5.41 9.35 -16.32
N PHE A 380 4.23 9.69 -16.85
CA PHE A 380 3.50 10.91 -16.52
C PHE A 380 3.04 10.93 -15.05
N LEU A 381 2.66 9.78 -14.51
CA LEU A 381 2.29 9.60 -13.10
C LEU A 381 3.49 9.88 -12.20
N LEU A 382 4.65 9.30 -12.50
CA LEU A 382 5.90 9.50 -11.76
C LEU A 382 6.40 10.94 -11.84
N LEU A 383 6.15 11.62 -12.96
CA LEU A 383 6.51 13.03 -13.16
C LEU A 383 5.48 14.03 -12.59
N GLY A 384 4.31 13.56 -12.15
CA GLY A 384 3.25 14.42 -11.58
C GLY A 384 2.58 15.36 -12.58
N ILE A 385 2.67 15.06 -13.89
CA ILE A 385 2.17 15.94 -14.98
C ILE A 385 0.80 15.51 -15.54
N ILE A 386 0.12 14.55 -14.90
CA ILE A 386 -1.19 14.07 -15.34
C ILE A 386 -2.27 15.13 -15.02
N ASN A 387 -2.98 15.59 -16.04
CA ASN A 387 -4.25 16.28 -15.86
C ASN A 387 -5.35 15.26 -15.52
N TRP A 388 -5.63 15.10 -14.24
CA TRP A 388 -6.58 14.09 -13.73
C TRP A 388 -8.01 14.28 -14.25
N SER A 389 -8.49 15.52 -14.36
CA SER A 389 -9.83 15.80 -14.88
C SER A 389 -9.96 15.35 -16.32
N PHE A 390 -8.99 15.69 -17.18
CA PHE A 390 -8.97 15.26 -18.57
C PHE A 390 -8.82 13.73 -18.68
N PHE A 391 -7.90 13.13 -17.90
CA PHE A 391 -7.69 11.69 -17.89
C PHE A 391 -8.96 10.92 -17.52
N VAL A 392 -9.65 11.30 -16.44
CA VAL A 392 -10.87 10.61 -15.98
C VAL A 392 -11.99 10.74 -17.01
N ILE A 393 -12.19 11.91 -17.60
CA ILE A 393 -13.21 12.13 -18.64
C ILE A 393 -12.90 11.30 -19.89
N LEU A 394 -11.65 11.36 -20.38
CA LEU A 394 -11.24 10.61 -21.57
C LEU A 394 -11.31 9.11 -21.33
N PHE A 395 -10.86 8.64 -20.17
CA PHE A 395 -10.93 7.23 -19.78
C PHE A 395 -12.40 6.76 -19.70
N ALA A 396 -13.27 7.52 -19.04
CA ALA A 396 -14.69 7.22 -18.97
C ALA A 396 -15.34 7.19 -20.37
N LEU A 397 -14.98 8.12 -21.25
CA LEU A 397 -15.45 8.16 -22.64
C LEU A 397 -15.03 6.91 -23.41
N VAL A 398 -13.74 6.55 -23.38
CA VAL A 398 -13.20 5.38 -24.10
C VAL A 398 -13.82 4.08 -23.61
N ILE A 399 -13.92 3.89 -22.29
CA ILE A 399 -14.56 2.70 -21.70
C ILE A 399 -16.05 2.66 -22.07
N SER A 400 -16.75 3.79 -22.01
CA SER A 400 -18.16 3.87 -22.40
C SER A 400 -18.36 3.52 -23.87
N LEU A 401 -17.50 4.01 -24.77
CA LEU A 401 -17.55 3.67 -26.19
C LEU A 401 -17.31 2.17 -26.43
N GLY A 402 -16.32 1.57 -25.76
CA GLY A 402 -16.07 0.13 -25.85
C GLY A 402 -17.23 -0.73 -25.35
N PHE A 403 -17.86 -0.29 -24.26
CA PHE A 403 -19.06 -0.91 -23.72
C PHE A 403 -20.25 -0.80 -24.66
N LEU A 404 -20.52 0.39 -25.20
CA LEU A 404 -21.59 0.63 -26.18
C LEU A 404 -21.37 -0.19 -27.45
N TYR A 405 -20.14 -0.28 -27.96
CA TYR A 405 -19.79 -1.11 -29.11
C TYR A 405 -20.06 -2.60 -28.84
N SER A 406 -19.76 -3.07 -27.62
CA SER A 406 -20.04 -4.45 -27.21
C SER A 406 -21.53 -4.72 -27.10
N ILE A 407 -22.32 -3.83 -26.48
CA ILE A 407 -23.79 -3.95 -26.46
C ILE A 407 -24.34 -3.96 -27.88
N TYR A 408 -23.89 -3.03 -28.71
CA TYR A 408 -24.33 -2.94 -30.10
C TYR A 408 -24.07 -4.27 -30.84
N SER A 409 -22.90 -4.89 -30.64
CA SER A 409 -22.61 -6.21 -31.22
C SER A 409 -23.60 -7.30 -30.77
N ILE A 410 -23.96 -7.31 -29.49
CA ILE A 410 -24.95 -8.26 -28.93
C ILE A 410 -26.34 -8.00 -29.52
N LEU A 411 -26.72 -6.73 -29.70
CA LEU A 411 -28.02 -6.36 -30.30
C LEU A 411 -28.09 -6.75 -31.78
N VAL A 412 -27.02 -6.53 -32.55
CA VAL A 412 -26.97 -6.96 -33.95
C VAL A 412 -27.04 -8.50 -34.06
N ASP A 413 -26.35 -9.22 -33.16
CA ASP A 413 -26.40 -10.69 -33.07
C ASP A 413 -27.81 -11.21 -32.72
N LEU A 414 -28.54 -10.48 -31.88
CA LEU A 414 -29.92 -10.80 -31.53
C LEU A 414 -30.87 -10.60 -32.73
N VAL A 415 -30.69 -9.52 -33.50
CA VAL A 415 -31.49 -9.23 -34.71
C VAL A 415 -31.29 -10.28 -35.81
N SER A 416 -30.12 -10.90 -35.87
CA SER A 416 -29.79 -11.99 -36.79
C SER A 416 -30.22 -13.39 -36.29
N TYR A 417 -30.88 -13.50 -35.12
CA TYR A 417 -31.42 -14.74 -34.52
C TYR A 417 -30.40 -15.88 -34.40
N GLN A 418 -29.15 -15.55 -34.09
CA GLN A 418 -28.05 -16.47 -34.32
C GLN A 418 -27.94 -17.59 -33.28
N VAL A 419 -27.87 -17.28 -31.97
CA VAL A 419 -27.43 -18.29 -30.99
C VAL A 419 -28.01 -18.12 -29.57
N TYR A 420 -27.69 -17.03 -28.85
CA TYR A 420 -28.08 -16.89 -27.44
C TYR A 420 -29.44 -16.20 -27.28
N THR A 421 -30.50 -16.99 -27.27
CA THR A 421 -31.88 -16.47 -27.25
C THR A 421 -32.46 -16.31 -25.83
N LYS A 422 -31.80 -16.85 -24.79
CA LYS A 422 -32.26 -16.76 -23.40
C LYS A 422 -32.00 -15.37 -22.83
N ARG A 423 -33.01 -14.74 -22.19
CA ARG A 423 -32.87 -13.42 -21.53
C ARG A 423 -31.71 -13.35 -20.52
N LYS A 424 -31.47 -14.44 -19.80
CA LYS A 424 -30.36 -14.56 -18.83
C LYS A 424 -28.99 -14.45 -19.50
N ASP A 425 -28.83 -15.07 -20.66
CA ASP A 425 -27.58 -15.08 -21.41
C ASP A 425 -27.27 -13.66 -21.93
N PHE A 426 -28.28 -12.97 -22.44
CA PHE A 426 -28.17 -11.57 -22.85
C PHE A 426 -27.68 -10.65 -21.73
N LEU A 427 -28.32 -10.70 -20.55
CA LEU A 427 -27.88 -9.92 -19.38
C LEU A 427 -26.46 -10.31 -18.92
N THR A 428 -26.12 -11.59 -19.04
CA THR A 428 -24.78 -12.08 -18.71
C THR A 428 -23.72 -11.54 -19.67
N LEU A 429 -24.00 -11.44 -20.98
CA LEU A 429 -23.08 -10.85 -21.96
C LEU A 429 -22.88 -9.35 -21.72
N ILE A 430 -23.95 -8.61 -21.40
CA ILE A 430 -23.85 -7.19 -21.03
C ILE A 430 -22.98 -7.02 -19.79
N GLY A 431 -23.21 -7.80 -18.73
CA GLY A 431 -22.37 -7.77 -17.53
C GLY A 431 -20.91 -8.18 -17.82
N THR A 432 -20.71 -9.11 -18.75
CA THR A 432 -19.37 -9.56 -19.17
C THR A 432 -18.62 -8.46 -19.91
N ALA A 433 -19.30 -7.66 -20.74
CA ALA A 433 -18.69 -6.54 -21.46
C ALA A 433 -18.02 -5.52 -20.53
N PHE A 434 -18.57 -5.28 -19.33
CA PHE A 434 -17.92 -4.42 -18.34
C PHE A 434 -16.60 -4.99 -17.80
N SER A 435 -16.47 -6.31 -17.70
CA SER A 435 -15.29 -6.95 -17.14
C SER A 435 -14.13 -7.11 -18.12
N GLU A 436 -14.43 -7.07 -19.42
CA GLU A 436 -13.47 -7.35 -20.50
C GLU A 436 -12.26 -6.39 -20.53
N PRO A 437 -12.45 -5.05 -20.47
CA PRO A 437 -11.33 -4.10 -20.54
C PRO A 437 -10.34 -4.24 -19.38
N PHE A 438 -10.82 -4.69 -18.22
CA PHE A 438 -10.03 -4.76 -16.99
C PHE A 438 -9.38 -6.13 -16.77
N TYR A 439 -9.96 -7.21 -17.32
CA TYR A 439 -9.50 -8.58 -17.05
C TYR A 439 -8.89 -9.26 -18.28
N PHE A 440 -9.60 -9.27 -19.41
CA PHE A 440 -9.21 -10.02 -20.59
C PHE A 440 -8.29 -9.22 -21.50
N HIS A 441 -8.63 -7.96 -21.74
CA HIS A 441 -7.89 -7.09 -22.66
C HIS A 441 -6.40 -6.94 -22.29
N PRO A 442 -6.00 -6.72 -21.02
CA PRO A 442 -4.58 -6.65 -20.65
C PRO A 442 -3.82 -7.97 -20.89
N ILE A 443 -4.52 -9.11 -20.82
CA ILE A 443 -3.92 -10.43 -21.11
C ILE A 443 -3.65 -10.55 -22.61
N VAL A 444 -4.58 -10.11 -23.45
CA VAL A 444 -4.45 -10.14 -24.92
C VAL A 444 -3.36 -9.17 -25.38
N VAL A 445 -3.33 -7.93 -24.86
CA VAL A 445 -2.27 -6.95 -25.17
C VAL A 445 -0.90 -7.52 -24.82
N LYS A 446 -0.75 -8.08 -23.62
CA LYS A 446 0.50 -8.74 -23.22
C LYS A 446 0.87 -9.92 -24.11
N ALA A 447 -0.09 -10.74 -24.50
CA ALA A 447 0.15 -11.85 -25.42
C ALA A 447 0.57 -11.36 -26.81
N GLY A 448 -0.01 -10.26 -27.29
CA GLY A 448 0.37 -9.57 -28.52
C GLY A 448 1.82 -9.07 -28.48
N VAL A 449 2.20 -8.32 -27.43
CA VAL A 449 3.59 -7.85 -27.22
C VAL A 449 4.57 -9.03 -27.14
N ASN A 450 4.21 -10.11 -26.45
CA ASN A 450 5.04 -11.32 -26.46
C ASN A 450 5.15 -11.94 -27.86
N GLY A 451 4.07 -11.91 -28.66
CA GLY A 451 4.08 -12.34 -30.05
C GLY A 451 5.08 -11.56 -30.90
N PHE A 452 5.17 -10.24 -30.70
CA PHE A 452 6.21 -9.41 -31.31
C PHE A 452 7.62 -9.88 -30.94
N ILE A 453 7.87 -10.10 -29.65
CA ILE A 453 9.18 -10.55 -29.15
C ILE A 453 9.54 -11.91 -29.75
N ASP A 454 8.59 -12.85 -29.76
CA ASP A 454 8.81 -14.23 -30.22
C ASP A 454 9.02 -14.31 -31.74
N TYR A 455 8.35 -13.45 -32.52
CA TYR A 455 8.59 -13.30 -33.96
C TYR A 455 10.05 -12.93 -34.24
N PHE A 456 10.59 -11.90 -33.56
CA PHE A 456 11.98 -11.49 -33.74
C PHE A 456 12.98 -12.53 -33.21
N LYS A 457 12.58 -13.38 -32.26
CA LYS A 457 13.38 -14.51 -31.76
C LYS A 457 13.35 -15.75 -32.66
N LYS A 458 12.62 -15.73 -33.79
CA LYS A 458 12.46 -16.88 -34.71
C LYS A 458 11.97 -18.17 -34.02
N SER A 459 11.08 -18.04 -33.04
CA SER A 459 10.44 -19.22 -32.44
C SER A 459 9.38 -19.76 -33.41
N HIS A 460 9.59 -20.95 -33.98
CA HIS A 460 8.71 -21.55 -35.00
C HIS A 460 7.83 -22.71 -34.47
N GLY A 461 7.69 -22.86 -33.15
CA GLY A 461 6.96 -23.98 -32.55
C GLY A 461 5.44 -23.78 -32.42
N TRP A 462 4.68 -24.86 -32.67
CA TRP A 462 3.21 -24.95 -32.54
C TRP A 462 2.72 -24.99 -31.09
N GLY A 463 3.56 -25.52 -30.16
CA GLY A 463 3.31 -25.59 -28.72
C GLY A 463 2.15 -26.50 -28.34
N GLU A 464 2.38 -27.53 -27.51
CA GLU A 464 1.32 -28.45 -27.08
C GLU A 464 0.19 -27.71 -26.35
N MET A 465 -1.03 -27.77 -26.91
CA MET A 465 -2.27 -27.37 -26.26
C MET A 465 -2.91 -28.61 -25.64
N LYS A 466 -2.74 -28.80 -24.32
CA LYS A 466 -3.56 -29.78 -23.59
C LYS A 466 -4.99 -29.25 -23.48
N ARG A 467 -5.88 -29.76 -24.33
CA ARG A 467 -7.33 -29.50 -24.29
C ARG A 467 -7.98 -30.38 -23.21
N GLN A 468 -9.14 -29.95 -22.68
CA GLN A 468 -9.74 -30.61 -21.52
C GLN A 468 -10.63 -31.81 -21.88
N GLY A 469 -11.05 -31.97 -23.14
CA GLY A 469 -12.00 -33.00 -23.53
C GLY A 469 -13.39 -32.79 -22.89
N PHE A 470 -14.44 -33.34 -23.49
CA PHE A 470 -15.82 -33.01 -23.12
C PHE A 470 -16.33 -33.65 -21.80
N ASN A 471 -15.47 -34.21 -20.96
CA ASN A 471 -15.84 -34.76 -19.65
C ASN A 471 -14.84 -34.36 -18.55
N GLN A 472 -15.31 -33.53 -17.60
CA GLN A 472 -14.55 -33.10 -16.42
C GLN A 472 -14.44 -34.25 -15.40
N SER A 473 -13.25 -34.83 -15.23
CA SER A 473 -13.00 -36.01 -14.38
C SER A 473 -11.98 -35.81 -13.25
N THR A 474 -11.74 -34.59 -12.77
CA THR A 474 -10.69 -34.31 -11.77
C THR A 474 -11.16 -33.95 -10.34
N GLU A 475 -12.41 -34.26 -9.96
CA GLU A 475 -12.88 -34.03 -8.58
C GLU A 475 -12.75 -35.24 -7.62
N ASN A 476 -12.28 -36.41 -8.08
CA ASN A 476 -12.31 -37.64 -7.27
C ASN A 476 -10.91 -38.12 -6.82
N LEU A 477 -10.30 -37.43 -5.86
CA LEU A 477 -9.22 -38.00 -5.02
C LEU A 477 -9.71 -38.18 -3.58
N PRO A 478 -9.31 -39.25 -2.87
CA PRO A 478 -9.70 -39.48 -1.47
C PRO A 478 -9.29 -38.31 -0.56
N PHE A 479 -10.19 -37.92 0.36
CA PHE A 479 -10.05 -36.75 1.24
C PHE A 479 -8.71 -36.66 2.00
N LYS A 480 -8.19 -37.81 2.48
CA LYS A 480 -6.88 -37.88 3.17
C LYS A 480 -5.71 -37.51 2.25
N THR A 481 -5.73 -37.96 1.01
CA THR A 481 -4.66 -37.70 0.02
C THR A 481 -4.68 -36.23 -0.42
N ARG A 482 -5.87 -35.63 -0.49
CA ARG A 482 -6.06 -34.20 -0.78
C ARG A 482 -5.53 -33.30 0.34
N ILE A 483 -5.83 -33.63 1.60
CA ILE A 483 -5.32 -32.87 2.76
C ILE A 483 -3.79 -32.92 2.83
N SER A 484 -3.21 -34.11 2.69
CA SER A 484 -1.75 -34.27 2.72
C SER A 484 -1.06 -33.48 1.60
N ALA A 485 -1.62 -33.47 0.40
CA ALA A 485 -1.09 -32.71 -0.73
C ALA A 485 -1.16 -31.19 -0.51
N ILE A 486 -2.28 -30.69 0.02
CA ILE A 486 -2.47 -29.26 0.35
C ILE A 486 -1.47 -28.82 1.42
N LEU A 487 -1.30 -29.63 2.48
CA LEU A 487 -0.38 -29.33 3.58
C LEU A 487 1.08 -29.31 3.12
N GLN A 488 1.52 -30.34 2.38
CA GLN A 488 2.89 -30.41 1.86
C GLN A 488 3.19 -29.25 0.91
N ASN A 489 2.25 -28.88 0.03
CA ASN A 489 2.39 -27.74 -0.87
C ASN A 489 2.45 -26.42 -0.08
N GLY A 490 1.57 -26.24 0.91
CA GLY A 490 1.56 -25.09 1.80
C GLY A 490 2.89 -24.91 2.54
N LEU A 491 3.42 -25.99 3.13
CA LEU A 491 4.71 -25.99 3.82
C LEU A 491 5.85 -25.61 2.88
N LYS A 492 5.93 -26.20 1.68
CA LYS A 492 7.00 -25.89 0.70
C LYS A 492 7.01 -24.41 0.28
N LYS A 493 5.83 -23.80 0.10
CA LYS A 493 5.69 -22.38 -0.27
C LYS A 493 5.99 -21.46 0.91
N TRP A 494 5.51 -21.80 2.10
CA TRP A 494 5.82 -21.04 3.32
C TRP A 494 7.32 -21.00 3.62
N GLY A 495 8.01 -22.14 3.47
CA GLY A 495 9.47 -22.20 3.66
C GLY A 495 10.22 -21.26 2.73
N MET A 496 9.83 -21.22 1.44
CA MET A 496 10.45 -20.31 0.46
C MET A 496 10.20 -18.84 0.82
N LEU A 497 8.95 -18.49 1.21
CA LEU A 497 8.62 -17.16 1.69
C LEU A 497 9.44 -16.76 2.93
N SER A 498 9.60 -17.69 3.88
CA SER A 498 10.33 -17.47 5.13
C SER A 498 11.82 -17.19 4.90
N VAL A 499 12.47 -17.92 3.98
CA VAL A 499 13.88 -17.66 3.63
C VAL A 499 14.06 -16.29 3.00
N VAL A 500 13.22 -15.93 2.03
CA VAL A 500 13.33 -14.64 1.35
C VAL A 500 13.01 -13.49 2.31
N PHE A 501 12.02 -13.65 3.17
CA PHE A 501 11.74 -12.70 4.26
C PHE A 501 12.96 -12.54 5.18
N LEU A 502 13.54 -13.63 5.68
CA LEU A 502 14.70 -13.58 6.56
C LEU A 502 15.90 -12.88 5.90
N LEU A 503 16.17 -13.15 4.62
CA LEU A 503 17.24 -12.48 3.88
C LEU A 503 16.99 -10.97 3.75
N LEU A 504 15.77 -10.56 3.37
CA LEU A 504 15.41 -9.15 3.27
C LEU A 504 15.50 -8.44 4.63
N PHE A 505 15.07 -9.12 5.69
CA PHE A 505 15.10 -8.59 7.05
C PHE A 505 16.55 -8.47 7.57
N LEU A 506 17.41 -9.46 7.32
CA LEU A 506 18.85 -9.39 7.63
C LEU A 506 19.57 -8.26 6.87
N VAL A 507 19.19 -8.00 5.62
CA VAL A 507 19.68 -6.83 4.88
C VAL A 507 19.24 -5.54 5.57
N GLY A 508 18.01 -5.48 6.07
CA GLY A 508 17.50 -4.36 6.87
C GLY A 508 18.29 -4.13 8.16
N ILE A 509 18.54 -5.18 8.95
CA ILE A 509 19.34 -5.11 10.19
C ILE A 509 20.79 -4.69 9.88
N THR A 510 21.36 -5.21 8.80
CA THR A 510 22.72 -4.82 8.38
C THR A 510 22.77 -3.35 7.99
N ALA A 511 21.74 -2.85 7.29
CA ALA A 511 21.62 -1.44 6.96
C ALA A 511 21.46 -0.57 8.21
N GLU A 512 20.67 -1.01 9.19
CA GLU A 512 20.51 -0.35 10.50
C GLU A 512 21.86 -0.23 11.23
N TRP A 513 22.62 -1.33 11.35
CA TRP A 513 23.93 -1.31 11.98
C TRP A 513 24.94 -0.40 11.27
N LEU A 514 25.01 -0.46 9.93
CA LEU A 514 25.86 0.43 9.13
C LEU A 514 25.46 1.89 9.28
N TRP A 515 24.16 2.16 9.35
CA TRP A 515 23.62 3.50 9.53
C TRP A 515 24.01 4.08 10.90
N TYR A 516 23.88 3.31 11.98
CA TYR A 516 24.33 3.75 13.31
C TYR A 516 25.82 4.03 13.36
N ARG A 517 26.64 3.19 12.73
CA ARG A 517 28.10 3.39 12.65
C ARG A 517 28.48 4.74 12.04
N TYR A 518 27.71 5.23 11.06
CA TYR A 518 27.98 6.49 10.38
C TYR A 518 27.29 7.69 11.07
N SER A 519 26.05 7.49 11.52
CA SER A 519 25.17 8.59 11.96
C SER A 519 25.26 8.90 13.44
N LEU A 520 25.72 7.94 14.26
CA LEU A 520 25.80 8.06 15.73
C LEU A 520 27.24 7.81 16.22
N PRO A 521 28.15 8.79 16.03
CA PRO A 521 29.54 8.65 16.46
C PRO A 521 29.63 8.58 17.99
N GLY A 522 30.31 7.56 18.51
CA GLY A 522 30.52 7.35 19.96
C GLY A 522 29.81 6.13 20.55
N LEU A 523 29.04 5.39 19.74
CA LEU A 523 28.49 4.08 20.10
C LEU A 523 29.58 3.00 20.14
N ASP A 524 29.52 2.10 21.13
CA ASP A 524 30.26 0.85 21.08
C ASP A 524 29.60 -0.10 20.07
N MET A 525 30.08 -0.02 18.83
CA MET A 525 29.50 -0.77 17.71
C MET A 525 29.72 -2.28 17.80
N ASP A 526 30.69 -2.73 18.60
CA ASP A 526 30.93 -4.16 18.83
C ASP A 526 29.88 -4.71 19.80
N ALA A 527 29.52 -3.94 20.83
CA ALA A 527 28.41 -4.26 21.73
C ALA A 527 27.05 -4.25 21.00
N VAL A 528 26.81 -3.24 20.15
CA VAL A 528 25.56 -3.14 19.36
C VAL A 528 25.40 -4.30 18.38
N LEU A 529 26.48 -4.71 17.69
CA LEU A 529 26.40 -5.72 16.63
C LEU A 529 25.82 -7.05 17.12
N ALA A 530 26.37 -7.61 18.21
CA ALA A 530 25.97 -8.93 18.68
C ALA A 530 24.51 -8.95 19.16
N ASN A 531 24.12 -7.94 19.94
CA ASN A 531 22.79 -7.87 20.53
C ASN A 531 21.72 -7.57 19.46
N LEU A 532 21.99 -6.63 18.55
CA LEU A 532 21.05 -6.24 17.51
C LEU A 532 20.70 -7.41 16.60
N PHE A 533 21.70 -8.19 16.16
CA PHE A 533 21.45 -9.34 15.30
C PHE A 533 20.77 -10.49 16.05
N PHE A 534 21.18 -10.77 17.29
CA PHE A 534 20.59 -11.85 18.08
C PHE A 534 19.11 -11.61 18.39
N GLN A 535 18.76 -10.45 18.94
CA GLN A 535 17.37 -10.14 19.29
C GLN A 535 16.46 -10.10 18.06
N ASN A 536 16.92 -9.49 16.96
CA ASN A 536 16.13 -9.48 15.72
C ASN A 536 16.00 -10.87 15.08
N LEU A 537 17.01 -11.73 15.19
CA LEU A 537 16.90 -13.11 14.73
C LEU A 537 15.88 -13.89 15.56
N LEU A 538 15.89 -13.73 16.88
CA LEU A 538 14.92 -14.32 17.78
C LEU A 538 13.49 -13.88 17.43
N PHE A 539 13.29 -12.57 17.24
CA PHE A 539 12.02 -11.99 16.80
C PHE A 539 11.54 -12.60 15.47
N THR A 540 12.40 -12.66 14.44
CA THR A 540 12.00 -13.23 13.14
C THR A 540 11.64 -14.71 13.23
N CYS A 541 12.33 -15.50 14.04
CA CYS A 541 12.00 -16.90 14.28
C CYS A 541 10.61 -17.05 14.91
N LYS A 542 10.31 -16.27 15.97
CA LYS A 542 8.97 -16.24 16.60
C LYS A 542 7.89 -15.85 15.58
N LEU A 543 8.14 -14.82 14.78
CA LEU A 543 7.22 -14.30 13.76
C LEU A 543 6.95 -15.30 12.62
N ILE A 544 7.98 -15.94 12.07
CA ILE A 544 7.86 -16.94 11.00
C ILE A 544 7.03 -18.13 11.48
N PHE A 545 7.17 -18.55 12.74
CA PHE A 545 6.36 -19.61 13.32
C PHE A 545 4.89 -19.19 13.44
N GLY A 546 4.61 -18.04 14.08
CA GLY A 546 3.25 -17.55 14.30
C GLY A 546 2.48 -17.31 12.99
N LEU A 547 3.06 -16.56 12.06
CA LEU A 547 2.45 -16.32 10.75
C LEU A 547 2.37 -17.59 9.90
N GLY A 548 3.26 -18.55 10.12
CA GLY A 548 3.25 -19.85 9.42
C GLY A 548 2.03 -20.68 9.76
N ILE A 549 1.62 -20.71 11.02
CA ILE A 549 0.38 -21.40 11.43
C ILE A 549 -0.83 -20.76 10.74
N ILE A 550 -0.94 -19.43 10.79
CA ILE A 550 -2.04 -18.69 10.14
C ILE A 550 -2.05 -18.94 8.63
N TYR A 551 -0.88 -18.89 7.99
CA TYR A 551 -0.73 -19.17 6.57
C TYR A 551 -1.25 -20.56 6.19
N LEU A 552 -0.87 -21.59 6.96
CA LEU A 552 -1.30 -22.96 6.69
C LEU A 552 -2.81 -23.13 6.86
N ILE A 553 -3.43 -22.51 7.87
CA ILE A 553 -4.88 -22.51 8.07
C ILE A 553 -5.60 -21.89 6.86
N ILE A 554 -5.16 -20.70 6.41
CA ILE A 554 -5.77 -20.02 5.26
C ILE A 554 -5.51 -20.81 3.97
N ASN A 555 -4.38 -21.50 3.86
CA ASN A 555 -4.04 -22.32 2.70
C ASN A 555 -5.00 -23.50 2.52
N PHE A 556 -5.59 -24.02 3.60
CA PHE A 556 -6.67 -25.01 3.53
C PHE A 556 -7.97 -24.44 2.97
N ILE A 557 -8.25 -23.15 3.19
CA ILE A 557 -9.41 -22.46 2.63
C ILE A 557 -9.16 -22.12 1.16
N LYS A 558 -8.07 -21.38 0.89
CA LYS A 558 -7.69 -20.92 -0.45
C LYS A 558 -6.22 -20.49 -0.49
N GLU A 559 -5.40 -21.23 -1.24
CA GLU A 559 -3.97 -20.97 -1.41
C GLU A 559 -3.66 -19.52 -1.82
N SER A 560 -4.43 -18.93 -2.76
CA SER A 560 -4.18 -17.57 -3.22
C SER A 560 -4.33 -16.53 -2.11
N TRP A 561 -5.21 -16.75 -1.15
CA TRP A 561 -5.40 -15.85 -0.02
C TRP A 561 -4.24 -15.96 0.96
N ALA A 562 -3.85 -17.19 1.31
CA ALA A 562 -2.69 -17.45 2.17
C ALA A 562 -1.44 -16.79 1.60
N LYS A 563 -1.21 -16.95 0.30
CA LYS A 563 -0.12 -16.30 -0.43
C LYS A 563 -0.16 -14.78 -0.30
N THR A 564 -1.28 -14.15 -0.64
CA THR A 564 -1.38 -12.68 -0.62
C THR A 564 -1.16 -12.15 0.79
N ILE A 565 -1.81 -12.75 1.80
CA ILE A 565 -1.69 -12.34 3.19
C ILE A 565 -0.26 -12.52 3.70
N GLY A 566 0.39 -13.66 3.40
CA GLY A 566 1.78 -13.91 3.80
C GLY A 566 2.77 -12.91 3.17
N ILE A 567 2.61 -12.60 1.88
CA ILE A 567 3.44 -11.58 1.21
C ILE A 567 3.22 -10.21 1.83
N THR A 568 1.97 -9.81 2.04
CA THR A 568 1.63 -8.50 2.62
C THR A 568 2.17 -8.37 4.04
N ALA A 569 2.03 -9.41 4.88
CA ALA A 569 2.53 -9.41 6.25
C ALA A 569 4.07 -9.31 6.31
N PHE A 570 4.79 -10.14 5.56
CA PHE A 570 6.26 -10.06 5.50
C PHE A 570 6.76 -8.75 4.88
N ALA A 571 6.10 -8.25 3.83
CA ALA A 571 6.46 -6.98 3.22
C ALA A 571 6.27 -5.81 4.20
N PHE A 572 5.16 -5.80 4.95
CA PHE A 572 4.92 -4.83 6.00
C PHE A 572 6.01 -4.86 7.06
N VAL A 573 6.39 -6.04 7.55
CA VAL A 573 7.43 -6.18 8.59
C VAL A 573 8.80 -5.71 8.10
N VAL A 574 9.19 -6.05 6.87
CA VAL A 574 10.45 -5.56 6.30
C VAL A 574 10.42 -4.04 6.10
N MET A 575 9.33 -3.49 5.54
CA MET A 575 9.25 -2.04 5.31
C MET A 575 9.24 -1.24 6.62
N MET A 576 8.46 -1.68 7.61
CA MET A 576 8.38 -1.00 8.90
C MET A 576 9.68 -1.15 9.71
N GLN A 577 10.51 -2.18 9.50
CA GLN A 577 11.87 -2.22 10.06
C GLN A 577 12.68 -0.97 9.70
N TYR A 578 12.65 -0.55 8.43
CA TYR A 578 13.35 0.67 7.99
C TYR A 578 12.79 1.93 8.64
N ILE A 579 11.47 2.01 8.77
CA ILE A 579 10.80 3.16 9.40
C ILE A 579 11.18 3.25 10.88
N LEU A 580 11.12 2.12 11.61
CA LEU A 580 11.41 2.06 13.04
C LEU A 580 12.86 2.45 13.36
N PHE A 581 13.85 1.94 12.61
CA PHE A 581 15.24 2.29 12.89
C PHE A 581 15.59 3.71 12.43
N LEU A 582 14.99 4.22 11.34
CA LEU A 582 15.19 5.61 10.93
C LEU A 582 14.58 6.57 11.95
N TYR A 583 13.40 6.24 12.50
CA TYR A 583 12.82 6.95 13.64
C TYR A 583 13.78 6.94 14.84
N PHE A 584 14.30 5.78 15.22
CA PHE A 584 15.28 5.68 16.30
C PHE A 584 16.55 6.49 16.01
N SER A 585 17.05 6.49 14.77
CA SER A 585 18.25 7.24 14.41
C SER A 585 18.08 8.75 14.57
N VAL A 586 16.86 9.27 14.39
CA VAL A 586 16.58 10.71 14.54
C VAL A 586 16.27 11.06 15.98
N THR A 587 15.44 10.24 16.65
CA THR A 587 14.90 10.56 17.98
C THR A 587 15.71 9.98 19.13
N GLN A 588 16.63 9.05 18.85
CA GLN A 588 17.35 8.23 19.82
C GLN A 588 16.45 7.47 20.79
N ASN A 589 15.18 7.27 20.41
CA ASN A 589 14.15 6.59 21.20
C ASN A 589 13.46 5.52 20.35
N THR A 590 13.03 4.44 21.01
CA THR A 590 12.25 3.39 20.36
C THR A 590 10.77 3.78 20.31
N LEU A 591 10.16 3.63 19.14
CA LEU A 591 8.73 3.90 18.93
C LEU A 591 7.91 2.76 19.54
N GLY A 592 6.87 3.08 20.32
CA GLY A 592 6.08 2.10 21.05
C GLY A 592 4.57 2.29 20.85
N ALA A 593 3.80 2.08 21.91
CA ALA A 593 2.34 2.26 21.89
C ALA A 593 1.94 3.74 21.87
N ASP A 594 2.86 4.65 22.22
CA ASP A 594 2.69 6.10 22.14
C ASP A 594 2.14 6.58 20.78
N ILE A 595 2.49 5.90 19.67
CA ILE A 595 1.96 6.22 18.34
C ILE A 595 0.43 6.14 18.25
N LEU A 596 -0.22 5.24 19.00
CA LEU A 596 -1.66 5.00 18.96
C LEU A 596 -2.48 6.14 19.57
N TYR A 597 -1.83 7.00 20.35
CA TYR A 597 -2.47 8.11 21.05
C TYR A 597 -2.39 9.44 20.32
N TYR A 598 -1.61 9.52 19.25
CA TYR A 598 -1.68 10.67 18.36
C TYR A 598 -2.87 10.52 17.42
N THR A 599 -3.65 11.60 17.32
CA THR A 599 -4.70 11.73 16.31
C THR A 599 -4.10 11.75 14.90
N LYS A 600 -4.92 11.46 13.88
CA LYS A 600 -4.47 11.50 12.48
C LYS A 600 -3.92 12.86 12.08
N ASP A 601 -4.49 13.93 12.61
CA ASP A 601 -4.07 15.30 12.32
C ASP A 601 -2.73 15.63 13.00
N GLU A 602 -2.50 15.15 14.22
CA GLU A 602 -1.20 15.28 14.91
C GLU A 602 -0.11 14.51 14.18
N ILE A 603 -0.35 13.25 13.79
CA ILE A 603 0.61 12.47 13.01
C ILE A 603 0.93 13.18 11.70
N LYS A 604 -0.09 13.70 11.00
CA LYS A 604 0.11 14.45 9.76
C LYS A 604 0.95 15.71 9.98
N GLN A 605 0.67 16.47 11.05
CA GLN A 605 1.43 17.66 11.39
C GLN A 605 2.88 17.33 11.70
N ILE A 606 3.15 16.28 12.50
CA ILE A 606 4.50 15.79 12.83
C ILE A 606 5.26 15.37 11.56
N LEU A 607 4.63 14.59 10.68
CA LEU A 607 5.27 14.12 9.45
C LEU A 607 5.50 15.25 8.43
N ALA A 608 4.64 16.27 8.43
CA ALA A 608 4.77 17.42 7.54
C ALA A 608 5.87 18.39 8.03
N SER A 609 5.84 18.77 9.30
CA SER A 609 6.81 19.71 9.89
C SER A 609 8.24 19.14 9.96
N SER A 610 8.37 17.82 10.13
CA SER A 610 9.66 17.11 10.07
C SER A 610 10.22 16.99 8.64
N GLY A 611 9.41 17.27 7.61
CA GLY A 611 9.79 17.09 6.21
C GLY A 611 9.77 15.62 5.75
N MET A 612 9.21 14.70 6.55
CA MET A 612 9.07 13.29 6.18
C MET A 612 8.14 13.08 4.98
N LEU A 613 7.11 13.93 4.81
CA LEU A 613 6.21 13.92 3.64
C LEU A 613 6.80 14.57 2.38
N SER A 614 8.09 14.37 2.11
CA SER A 614 8.73 14.84 0.88
C SER A 614 8.56 13.86 -0.27
N PHE A 615 8.58 14.37 -1.51
CA PHE A 615 8.55 13.53 -2.72
C PHE A 615 9.69 12.49 -2.72
N GLN A 616 10.87 12.86 -2.25
CA GLN A 616 12.05 11.98 -2.18
C GLN A 616 11.81 10.80 -1.24
N ASN A 617 11.26 11.05 -0.05
CA ASN A 617 10.98 10.00 0.93
C ASN A 617 9.86 9.07 0.47
N ILE A 618 8.82 9.62 -0.18
CA ILE A 618 7.74 8.83 -0.78
C ILE A 618 8.28 7.95 -1.92
N ALA A 619 9.13 8.49 -2.80
CA ALA A 619 9.78 7.73 -3.87
C ALA A 619 10.66 6.61 -3.30
N LEU A 620 11.44 6.90 -2.25
CA LEU A 620 12.27 5.92 -1.57
C LEU A 620 11.43 4.80 -0.92
N LEU A 621 10.29 5.14 -0.32
CA LEU A 621 9.35 4.17 0.24
C LEU A 621 8.74 3.28 -0.86
N ILE A 622 8.42 3.83 -2.03
CA ILE A 622 7.93 3.05 -3.19
C ILE A 622 9.02 2.11 -3.71
N ILE A 623 10.26 2.57 -3.81
CA ILE A 623 11.41 1.74 -4.20
C ILE A 623 11.61 0.61 -3.19
N LEU A 624 11.57 0.92 -1.89
CA LEU A 624 11.68 -0.06 -0.82
C LEU A 624 10.53 -1.09 -0.86
N ALA A 625 9.30 -0.63 -1.11
CA ALA A 625 8.14 -1.50 -1.29
C ALA A 625 8.33 -2.43 -2.49
N GLY A 626 8.81 -1.92 -3.62
CA GLY A 626 9.14 -2.73 -4.79
C GLY A 626 10.25 -3.75 -4.50
N ALA A 627 11.34 -3.32 -3.88
CA ALA A 627 12.49 -4.15 -3.51
C ALA A 627 12.12 -5.26 -2.51
N THR A 628 11.06 -5.05 -1.72
CA THR A 628 10.56 -6.03 -0.73
C THR A 628 9.49 -6.95 -1.34
N ILE A 629 8.47 -6.38 -1.99
CA ILE A 629 7.31 -7.13 -2.49
C ILE A 629 7.69 -8.00 -3.69
N ILE A 630 8.56 -7.54 -4.60
CA ILE A 630 8.91 -8.30 -5.81
C ILE A 630 9.59 -9.64 -5.45
N PRO A 631 10.65 -9.69 -4.62
CA PRO A 631 11.25 -10.96 -4.20
C PRO A 631 10.27 -11.87 -3.46
N LEU A 632 9.46 -11.33 -2.54
CA LEU A 632 8.45 -12.12 -1.81
C LEU A 632 7.36 -12.67 -2.75
N TRP A 633 6.97 -11.91 -3.77
CA TRP A 633 6.00 -12.35 -4.77
C TRP A 633 6.54 -13.46 -5.67
N ILE A 634 7.82 -13.36 -6.06
CA ILE A 634 8.54 -14.42 -6.77
C ILE A 634 8.63 -15.67 -5.87
N ALA A 635 9.03 -15.50 -4.61
CA ALA A 635 9.12 -16.57 -3.62
C ALA A 635 7.79 -17.30 -3.44
N GLY A 636 6.67 -16.57 -3.30
CA GLY A 636 5.34 -17.16 -3.16
C GLY A 636 4.78 -17.80 -4.44
N LYS A 637 5.43 -17.68 -5.61
CA LYS A 637 5.11 -18.51 -6.79
C LYS A 637 5.86 -19.83 -6.81
N SER A 638 6.98 -19.88 -6.09
CA SER A 638 7.88 -21.02 -6.00
C SER A 638 7.66 -21.75 -4.68
N GLY A 639 8.21 -22.95 -4.55
CA GLY A 639 8.26 -23.69 -3.30
C GLY A 639 9.50 -24.54 -3.27
N PHE A 640 10.00 -24.86 -2.08
CA PHE A 640 11.11 -25.81 -1.97
C PHE A 640 10.70 -27.18 -2.49
N LYS A 641 11.67 -27.97 -2.97
CA LYS A 641 11.42 -29.36 -3.38
C LYS A 641 11.00 -30.22 -2.18
N SER A 642 11.51 -29.91 -0.99
CA SER A 642 11.27 -30.60 0.28
C SER A 642 10.63 -29.70 1.34
N VAL A 643 9.88 -30.31 2.27
CA VAL A 643 9.26 -29.64 3.43
C VAL A 643 10.24 -29.41 4.59
N TYR A 644 11.40 -30.10 4.60
CA TYR A 644 12.31 -30.09 5.76
C TYR A 644 12.82 -28.69 6.11
N VAL A 645 13.06 -27.84 5.10
CA VAL A 645 13.47 -26.44 5.32
C VAL A 645 12.43 -25.69 6.16
N THR A 646 11.15 -25.87 5.82
CA THR A 646 10.03 -25.28 6.57
C THR A 646 9.95 -25.86 7.98
N ILE A 647 10.10 -27.18 8.12
CA ILE A 647 10.08 -27.84 9.44
C ILE A 647 11.19 -27.29 10.34
N ILE A 648 12.40 -27.06 9.81
CA ILE A 648 13.50 -26.44 10.55
C ILE A 648 13.12 -25.05 11.04
N PHE A 649 12.54 -24.20 10.19
CA PHE A 649 12.07 -22.88 10.62
C PHE A 649 10.99 -22.96 11.71
N PHE A 650 10.07 -23.91 11.62
CA PHE A 650 9.07 -24.13 12.67
C PHE A 650 9.71 -24.59 13.98
N CYS A 651 10.68 -25.51 13.94
CA CYS A 651 11.41 -25.95 15.13
C CYS A 651 12.21 -24.81 15.76
N LEU A 652 12.95 -24.04 14.96
CA LEU A 652 13.71 -22.87 15.43
C LEU A 652 12.79 -21.80 16.01
N GLY A 653 11.67 -21.52 15.35
CA GLY A 653 10.67 -20.57 15.84
C GLY A 653 10.00 -21.01 17.13
N LEU A 654 9.69 -22.31 17.28
CA LEU A 654 9.16 -22.86 18.53
C LEU A 654 10.19 -22.77 19.66
N LEU A 655 11.46 -23.13 19.39
CA LEU A 655 12.54 -23.01 20.36
C LEU A 655 12.79 -21.56 20.78
N ALA A 656 12.62 -20.60 19.86
CA ALA A 656 12.78 -19.16 20.14
C ALA A 656 11.81 -18.62 21.20
N PHE A 657 10.65 -19.25 21.42
CA PHE A 657 9.74 -18.88 22.52
C PHE A 657 10.26 -19.31 23.90
N PHE A 658 11.18 -20.26 23.98
CA PHE A 658 11.75 -20.76 25.24
C PHE A 658 13.11 -20.14 25.57
N VAL A 659 13.62 -19.25 24.71
CA VAL A 659 14.86 -18.51 24.98
C VAL A 659 14.49 -17.30 25.85
N PRO A 660 15.01 -17.20 27.10
CA PRO A 660 14.76 -16.03 27.94
C PRO A 660 15.27 -14.76 27.25
N GLU A 661 14.52 -13.67 27.33
CA GLU A 661 14.87 -12.40 26.68
C GLU A 661 16.23 -11.85 27.18
N ASN A 662 16.61 -12.17 28.42
CA ASN A 662 17.86 -11.74 29.04
C ASN A 662 19.04 -12.72 28.82
N SER A 663 18.85 -13.79 28.03
CA SER A 663 19.86 -14.86 27.87
C SER A 663 21.16 -14.43 27.17
N MET A 664 21.14 -13.31 26.45
CA MET A 664 22.30 -12.68 25.80
C MET A 664 22.47 -11.21 26.22
N GLU A 665 22.12 -10.84 27.45
CA GLU A 665 22.71 -9.64 28.04
C GLU A 665 24.21 -9.89 28.22
N PHE A 666 25.00 -9.55 27.20
CA PHE A 666 26.43 -9.35 27.37
C PHE A 666 26.59 -8.32 28.49
N ASN A 667 26.92 -8.80 29.69
CA ASN A 667 27.29 -8.06 30.90
C ASN A 667 27.07 -6.53 30.78
N GLU A 668 26.14 -5.96 31.57
CA GLU A 668 25.95 -4.50 31.71
C GLU A 668 27.28 -3.74 31.82
N SER A 669 28.33 -4.37 32.37
CA SER A 669 29.70 -3.85 32.44
C SER A 669 30.39 -3.54 31.09
N LYS A 670 29.83 -3.96 29.96
CA LYS A 670 30.37 -3.68 28.60
C LYS A 670 29.68 -2.50 27.91
N TYR A 671 28.49 -2.10 28.37
CA TYR A 671 27.79 -0.94 27.82
C TYR A 671 28.20 0.31 28.60
N SER A 672 28.78 1.30 27.91
CA SER A 672 29.25 2.55 28.53
C SER A 672 28.13 3.57 28.76
N ASN A 673 26.98 3.45 28.06
CA ASN A 673 25.85 4.36 28.17
C ASN A 673 24.52 3.74 27.66
N THR A 674 23.39 4.33 28.09
CA THR A 674 22.01 3.92 27.75
C THR A 674 21.71 3.92 26.24
N LEU A 675 22.34 4.83 25.48
CA LEU A 675 22.13 4.91 24.03
C LEU A 675 22.63 3.64 23.32
N THR A 676 23.78 3.11 23.74
CA THR A 676 24.35 1.88 23.16
C THR A 676 23.47 0.67 23.43
N GLN A 677 22.91 0.57 24.64
CA GLN A 677 21.95 -0.49 24.98
C GLN A 677 20.68 -0.40 24.11
N THR A 678 20.08 0.79 24.01
CA THR A 678 18.86 1.00 23.23
C THR A 678 19.11 0.80 21.73
N ALA A 679 20.27 1.18 21.23
CA ALA A 679 20.68 0.93 19.84
C ALA A 679 20.80 -0.57 19.52
N GLY A 680 21.24 -1.39 20.48
CA GLY A 680 21.34 -2.85 20.35
C GLY A 680 20.02 -3.62 20.47
N GLN A 681 18.94 -2.98 20.93
CA GLN A 681 17.64 -3.63 21.10
C GLN A 681 16.92 -3.86 19.75
N SER A 682 16.13 -4.93 19.61
CA SER A 682 15.20 -5.07 18.47
C SER A 682 14.04 -4.08 18.57
N LYS A 683 13.86 -3.26 17.52
CA LYS A 683 12.82 -2.23 17.48
C LYS A 683 11.44 -2.85 17.29
N TRP A 684 11.37 -3.97 16.58
CA TRP A 684 10.15 -4.73 16.43
C TRP A 684 9.71 -5.39 17.72
N ASP A 685 10.64 -6.06 18.40
CA ASP A 685 10.36 -6.72 19.67
C ASP A 685 9.82 -5.71 20.67
N TYR A 686 10.53 -4.59 20.86
CA TYR A 686 10.05 -3.48 21.67
C TYR A 686 8.69 -2.92 21.21
N PHE A 687 8.46 -2.73 19.90
CA PHE A 687 7.18 -2.23 19.39
C PHE A 687 6.03 -3.19 19.72
N PHE A 688 6.23 -4.51 19.57
CA PHE A 688 5.19 -5.49 19.93
C PHE A 688 4.98 -5.56 21.44
N THR A 689 6.03 -5.71 22.24
CA THR A 689 5.93 -5.82 23.69
C THR A 689 5.30 -4.58 24.30
N SER A 690 5.69 -3.37 23.86
CA SER A 690 5.05 -2.13 24.34
C SER A 690 3.56 -2.04 24.00
N ASN A 691 3.14 -2.53 22.83
CA ASN A 691 1.72 -2.56 22.44
C ASN A 691 0.94 -3.67 23.15
N GLU A 692 1.57 -4.82 23.41
CA GLU A 692 1.01 -5.91 24.20
C GLU A 692 0.83 -5.49 25.65
N ASP A 693 1.84 -4.93 26.29
CA ASP A 693 1.78 -4.38 27.64
C ASP A 693 0.70 -3.31 27.75
N ASN A 694 0.63 -2.41 26.76
CA ASN A 694 -0.42 -1.40 26.70
C ASN A 694 -1.82 -2.05 26.60
N PHE A 695 -2.00 -3.07 25.75
CA PHE A 695 -3.26 -3.81 25.66
C PHE A 695 -3.59 -4.53 26.98
N ILE A 696 -2.65 -5.22 27.62
CA ILE A 696 -2.88 -5.91 28.90
C ILE A 696 -3.25 -4.90 29.99
N ASN A 697 -2.61 -3.74 30.02
CA ASN A 697 -2.92 -2.65 30.94
C ASN A 697 -4.33 -2.06 30.72
N ASP A 698 -4.90 -2.18 29.52
CA ASP A 698 -6.25 -1.71 29.17
C ASP A 698 -7.36 -2.63 29.68
N TYR A 699 -7.03 -3.88 29.93
CA TYR A 699 -7.95 -4.90 30.44
C TYR A 699 -7.40 -5.43 31.78
N PRO A 700 -7.57 -4.67 32.88
CA PRO A 700 -7.02 -5.05 34.19
C PRO A 700 -7.52 -6.42 34.69
N GLU A 701 -8.68 -6.88 34.21
CA GLU A 701 -9.19 -8.25 34.41
C GLU A 701 -8.28 -9.35 33.84
N ILE A 702 -7.48 -9.04 32.80
CA ILE A 702 -6.42 -9.93 32.28
C ILE A 702 -5.20 -9.87 33.21
N ARG A 703 -4.83 -8.69 33.72
CA ARG A 703 -3.69 -8.53 34.65
C ARG A 703 -3.93 -9.28 35.97
N ASP A 704 -5.15 -9.21 36.50
CA ASP A 704 -5.55 -9.90 37.74
C ASP A 704 -5.51 -11.43 37.62
N ILE A 705 -5.52 -11.99 36.40
CA ILE A 705 -5.30 -13.42 36.13
C ILE A 705 -3.81 -13.81 36.29
N PHE A 706 -2.88 -12.86 36.07
CA PHE A 706 -1.43 -13.10 36.10
C PHE A 706 -0.73 -12.58 37.36
N GLU A 707 -1.27 -11.57 38.06
CA GLU A 707 -0.67 -10.99 39.28
C GLU A 707 -1.58 -11.15 40.51
N SER A 708 -1.15 -11.99 41.47
CA SER A 708 -1.85 -12.21 42.75
C SER A 708 -1.35 -11.27 43.85
N THR A 709 -1.65 -9.97 43.74
CA THR A 709 -1.33 -9.05 44.84
C THR A 709 -2.46 -8.06 45.11
N GLU A 710 -3.25 -8.33 46.15
CA GLU A 710 -4.17 -7.34 46.75
C GLU A 710 -3.36 -6.24 47.44
N LEU A 711 -2.98 -5.21 46.67
CA LEU A 711 -2.45 -3.97 47.22
C LEU A 711 -3.60 -2.98 47.42
N SER A 712 -3.91 -2.69 48.69
CA SER A 712 -4.89 -1.65 49.05
C SER A 712 -4.45 -0.29 48.49
N ALA A 713 -5.33 0.36 47.73
CA ALA A 713 -5.11 1.68 47.13
C ALA A 713 -5.04 2.85 48.15
N THR A 714 -5.04 2.55 49.44
CA THR A 714 -5.26 3.52 50.52
C THR A 714 -3.95 4.18 50.95
N ASN A 715 -3.83 5.48 50.71
CA ASN A 715 -2.86 6.34 51.38
C ASN A 715 -3.47 6.84 52.70
N ALA A 716 -2.68 6.91 53.78
CA ALA A 716 -3.16 7.30 55.12
C ALA A 716 -3.75 8.72 55.19
N GLU A 717 -3.44 9.56 54.21
CA GLU A 717 -3.93 10.94 54.11
C GLU A 717 -5.15 11.14 53.19
N THR A 718 -5.61 10.09 52.52
CA THR A 718 -6.77 10.13 51.63
C THR A 718 -8.05 10.33 52.45
N ILE A 719 -8.90 11.28 52.05
CA ILE A 719 -10.16 11.59 52.75
C ILE A 719 -11.22 10.51 52.52
N ASP A 720 -11.32 10.02 51.28
CA ASP A 720 -12.31 9.04 50.84
C ASP A 720 -11.68 8.11 49.79
N GLN A 721 -11.82 6.80 49.99
CA GLN A 721 -11.23 5.79 49.12
C GLN A 721 -11.75 5.85 47.68
N ALA A 722 -12.96 6.38 47.46
CA ALA A 722 -13.52 6.58 46.13
C ALA A 722 -12.76 7.65 45.31
N PHE A 723 -11.94 8.49 45.97
CA PHE A 723 -11.15 9.56 45.35
C PHE A 723 -9.70 9.48 45.85
N PRO A 724 -8.86 8.60 45.25
CA PRO A 724 -7.59 8.19 45.83
C PRO A 724 -6.61 9.34 46.10
N PHE A 725 -6.65 10.39 45.28
CA PHE A 725 -5.79 11.57 45.42
C PHE A 725 -6.37 12.67 46.32
N TRP A 726 -7.64 12.58 46.73
CA TRP A 726 -8.32 13.64 47.46
C TRP A 726 -7.86 13.70 48.92
N ARG A 727 -7.23 14.82 49.30
CA ARG A 727 -6.64 15.03 50.63
C ARG A 727 -6.87 16.45 51.14
N LYS A 728 -6.58 16.68 52.44
CA LYS A 728 -6.56 18.03 53.01
C LYS A 728 -5.43 18.85 52.41
N GLU A 729 -5.67 20.13 52.18
CA GLU A 729 -4.62 21.05 51.78
C GLU A 729 -3.90 21.54 53.05
N THR A 730 -2.61 21.27 53.15
CA THR A 730 -1.77 21.63 54.30
C THR A 730 -0.42 22.23 53.88
N THR A 731 -0.32 22.77 52.67
CA THR A 731 0.96 23.24 52.11
C THR A 731 1.47 24.47 52.88
N PRO A 732 2.67 24.44 53.45
CA PRO A 732 3.22 25.57 54.20
C PRO A 732 3.61 26.73 53.27
N ASP A 733 3.63 27.95 53.79
CA ASP A 733 4.17 29.10 53.05
C ASP A 733 5.70 29.10 53.10
N PHE A 734 6.30 28.46 52.10
CA PHE A 734 7.75 28.43 51.93
C PHE A 734 8.30 29.75 51.34
N LEU A 735 7.55 30.42 50.47
CA LEU A 735 8.06 31.56 49.71
C LEU A 735 7.99 32.87 50.51
N GLY A 736 6.98 33.06 51.37
CA GLY A 736 6.76 34.28 52.15
C GLY A 736 8.01 34.88 52.81
N PRO A 737 8.87 34.08 53.47
CA PRO A 737 10.12 34.58 54.05
C PRO A 737 11.06 35.27 53.05
N TYR A 738 11.08 34.85 51.79
CA TYR A 738 11.99 35.37 50.75
C TYR A 738 11.46 36.60 50.01
N PHE A 739 10.19 36.97 50.19
CA PHE A 739 9.55 38.09 49.50
C PHE A 739 9.25 39.26 50.44
N ASN A 740 9.43 40.47 49.94
CA ASN A 740 8.88 41.69 50.52
C ASN A 740 7.37 41.72 50.21
N GLN A 741 6.55 41.96 51.24
CA GLN A 741 5.11 42.05 51.07
C GLN A 741 4.75 43.38 50.39
N SER A 742 4.04 43.32 49.27
CA SER A 742 3.53 44.50 48.57
C SER A 742 2.10 44.84 49.00
N SER A 743 1.63 46.05 48.67
CA SER A 743 0.27 46.50 49.04
C SER A 743 -0.84 45.86 48.21
N LYS A 744 -0.52 45.33 47.02
CA LYS A 744 -1.43 44.64 46.11
C LYS A 744 -0.84 43.28 45.75
N ALA A 745 -1.68 42.26 45.60
CA ALA A 745 -1.23 40.96 45.14
C ALA A 745 -0.37 41.11 43.86
N PRO A 746 0.84 40.55 43.83
CA PRO A 746 1.71 40.64 42.66
C PRO A 746 1.11 39.89 41.47
N ASN A 747 1.50 40.29 40.26
CA ASN A 747 1.22 39.50 39.06
C ASN A 747 2.06 38.23 39.06
N LEU A 748 1.58 37.20 38.36
CA LEU A 748 2.28 35.95 38.18
C LEU A 748 2.53 35.70 36.69
N VAL A 749 3.79 35.51 36.32
CA VAL A 749 4.18 35.12 34.97
C VAL A 749 4.95 33.80 35.02
N LEU A 750 4.39 32.74 34.46
CA LEU A 750 5.04 31.44 34.34
C LEU A 750 5.58 31.27 32.92
N VAL A 751 6.88 31.22 32.76
CA VAL A 751 7.56 30.99 31.47
C VAL A 751 8.06 29.55 31.45
N VAL A 752 7.52 28.75 30.52
CA VAL A 752 7.92 27.37 30.27
C VAL A 752 8.72 27.32 28.97
N LEU A 753 9.97 26.89 29.09
CA LEU A 753 10.93 26.83 28.00
C LEU A 753 10.96 25.41 27.43
N GLU A 754 10.48 25.26 26.19
CA GLU A 754 10.44 24.01 25.42
C GLU A 754 11.84 23.37 25.32
N GLY A 755 11.99 22.14 25.79
CA GLY A 755 13.22 21.36 25.65
C GLY A 755 14.43 21.98 26.36
N PHE A 756 14.26 22.67 27.49
CA PHE A 756 15.37 23.21 28.30
C PHE A 756 15.78 22.25 29.42
N GLY A 757 16.89 21.52 29.22
CA GLY A 757 17.46 20.59 30.19
C GLY A 757 18.78 21.05 30.81
N HIS A 758 19.07 20.56 32.02
CA HIS A 758 20.26 20.91 32.81
C HIS A 758 21.58 20.71 32.04
N ALA A 759 21.65 19.71 31.15
CA ALA A 759 22.82 19.36 30.36
C ALA A 759 23.46 20.55 29.61
N TYR A 760 22.65 21.49 29.11
CA TYR A 760 23.09 22.64 28.30
C TYR A 760 22.63 24.01 28.84
N THR A 761 21.91 24.06 29.95
CA THR A 761 21.49 25.31 30.61
C THR A 761 22.28 25.63 31.88
N SER A 762 23.21 24.75 32.27
CA SER A 762 23.99 24.85 33.52
C SER A 762 25.49 24.79 33.24
N PRO A 763 26.33 25.56 33.97
CA PRO A 763 27.78 25.42 33.89
C PRO A 763 28.28 24.03 34.30
N LYS A 764 27.51 23.33 35.15
CA LYS A 764 27.78 21.95 35.59
C LYS A 764 27.27 20.88 34.61
N GLY A 765 26.52 21.28 33.57
CA GLY A 765 26.01 20.33 32.57
C GLY A 765 27.13 19.77 31.70
N TYR A 766 27.00 18.53 31.25
CA TYR A 766 28.02 17.83 30.44
C TYR A 766 28.17 18.41 29.01
N VAL A 767 27.15 19.13 28.50
CA VAL A 767 27.27 19.93 27.26
C VAL A 767 27.78 21.35 27.56
N GLY A 768 27.51 21.86 28.76
CA GLY A 768 27.91 23.17 29.26
C GLY A 768 26.86 24.26 29.02
N ASN A 769 27.03 25.45 29.59
CA ASN A 769 25.97 26.47 29.60
C ASN A 769 25.86 27.28 28.27
N PHE A 770 24.77 27.10 27.53
CA PHE A 770 24.40 27.85 26.32
C PHE A 770 23.28 28.89 26.55
N THR A 771 22.86 29.10 27.80
CA THR A 771 21.82 30.06 28.19
C THR A 771 22.40 31.14 29.12
N PRO A 772 23.28 32.04 28.62
CA PRO A 772 23.95 33.02 29.45
C PRO A 772 22.99 33.99 30.16
N PHE A 773 21.86 34.35 29.54
CA PHE A 773 20.89 35.21 30.19
C PHE A 773 20.16 34.47 31.32
N LEU A 774 19.64 33.27 31.07
CA LEU A 774 19.00 32.44 32.09
C LEU A 774 19.92 32.20 33.29
N ASP A 775 21.20 31.91 33.05
CA ASP A 775 22.19 31.73 34.10
C ASP A 775 22.43 33.02 34.90
N SER A 776 22.56 34.17 34.22
CA SER A 776 22.66 35.47 34.89
C SER A 776 21.42 35.82 35.73
N LEU A 777 20.25 35.38 35.29
CA LEU A 777 18.98 35.56 36.00
C LEU A 777 18.92 34.63 37.22
N SER A 778 19.40 33.39 37.11
CA SER A 778 19.47 32.43 38.22
C SER A 778 20.24 32.96 39.44
N GLN A 779 21.29 33.76 39.20
CA GLN A 779 22.11 34.39 40.25
C GLN A 779 21.35 35.47 41.03
N LYS A 780 20.22 35.96 40.50
CA LYS A 780 19.37 37.00 41.11
C LYS A 780 18.01 36.45 41.55
N SER A 781 17.88 35.13 41.60
CA SER A 781 16.62 34.42 41.79
C SER A 781 16.70 33.45 42.95
N LEU A 782 15.54 32.91 43.34
CA LEU A 782 15.48 31.63 44.04
C LEU A 782 15.66 30.54 42.99
N PHE A 783 16.71 29.72 43.08
CA PHE A 783 17.07 28.73 42.05
C PHE A 783 17.21 27.33 42.64
N TRP A 784 16.55 26.34 42.04
CA TRP A 784 16.65 24.94 42.42
C TRP A 784 17.56 24.20 41.45
N GLU A 785 18.69 23.68 41.96
CA GLU A 785 19.68 22.97 41.15
C GLU A 785 19.16 21.62 40.66
N ASN A 786 18.30 20.95 41.42
CA ASN A 786 17.84 19.58 41.17
C ASN A 786 16.31 19.52 40.95
N ASN A 787 15.78 20.39 40.09
CA ASN A 787 14.36 20.34 39.72
C ASN A 787 14.11 19.31 38.60
N LEU A 788 13.04 18.54 38.76
CA LEU A 788 12.61 17.51 37.81
C LEU A 788 11.28 17.88 37.17
N SER A 789 11.19 17.73 35.85
CA SER A 789 9.92 17.71 35.15
C SER A 789 9.13 16.48 35.56
N SER A 790 7.82 16.61 35.64
CA SER A 790 6.92 15.49 35.90
C SER A 790 6.79 14.54 34.72
N ALA A 791 7.17 14.98 33.52
CA ALA A 791 7.05 14.19 32.30
C ALA A 791 8.25 14.40 31.37
N GLY A 792 8.51 13.41 30.51
CA GLY A 792 9.60 13.45 29.54
C GLY A 792 9.26 14.19 28.24
N ARG A 793 8.06 14.74 28.13
CA ARG A 793 7.51 15.48 26.98
C ARG A 793 6.54 16.57 27.47
N THR A 794 6.22 17.54 26.60
CA THR A 794 5.43 18.75 26.93
C THR A 794 4.03 18.48 27.47
N PHE A 795 3.36 17.38 27.07
CA PHE A 795 1.97 17.06 27.48
C PHE A 795 1.75 17.05 29.01
N GLY A 796 2.79 16.72 29.79
CA GLY A 796 2.70 16.68 31.25
C GLY A 796 2.96 18.02 31.93
N SER A 797 3.48 19.03 31.23
CA SER A 797 3.94 20.29 31.83
C SER A 797 2.78 21.14 32.35
N LEU A 798 1.76 21.40 31.51
CA LEU A 798 0.60 22.21 31.84
C LEU A 798 -0.18 21.72 33.08
N PRO A 799 -0.64 20.45 33.15
CA PRO A 799 -1.41 19.96 34.30
C PRO A 799 -0.59 19.88 35.58
N SER A 800 0.70 19.53 35.49
CA SER A 800 1.56 19.39 36.68
C SER A 800 1.97 20.74 37.25
N LEU A 801 2.42 21.68 36.42
CA LEU A 801 2.87 23.01 36.86
C LEU A 801 1.72 23.85 37.41
N THR A 802 0.53 23.74 36.81
CA THR A 802 -0.61 24.59 37.18
C THR A 802 -1.54 23.94 38.20
N GLY A 803 -1.62 22.62 38.25
CA GLY A 803 -2.57 21.93 39.13
C GLY A 803 -1.97 20.79 39.94
N SER A 804 -0.68 20.51 39.84
CA SER A 804 -0.05 19.38 40.55
C SER A 804 -0.82 18.05 40.33
N LEU A 805 -1.38 17.87 39.13
CA LEU A 805 -2.38 16.83 38.87
C LEU A 805 -1.74 15.47 38.56
N PRO A 806 -2.40 14.34 38.89
CA PRO A 806 -1.92 13.01 38.47
C PRO A 806 -2.03 12.83 36.95
N PHE A 807 -1.48 11.74 36.44
CA PHE A 807 -1.38 11.52 35.00
C PHE A 807 -2.61 10.86 34.38
N GLY A 808 -3.38 10.04 35.10
CA GLY A 808 -4.32 9.13 34.43
C GLY A 808 -3.57 8.11 33.57
N LYS A 809 -4.26 7.50 32.59
CA LYS A 809 -3.67 6.42 31.79
C LYS A 809 -2.58 6.91 30.83
N ASN A 810 -2.91 7.89 29.99
CA ASN A 810 -2.01 8.37 28.92
C ASN A 810 -1.49 9.80 29.10
N GLY A 811 -1.60 10.34 30.32
CA GLY A 811 -1.42 11.77 30.59
C GLY A 811 -2.76 12.46 30.84
N PHE A 812 -2.73 13.51 31.67
CA PHE A 812 -3.96 14.09 32.22
C PHE A 812 -4.82 14.74 31.14
N LEU A 813 -4.18 15.32 30.12
CA LEU A 813 -4.82 15.99 29.00
C LEU A 813 -5.51 15.02 28.05
N GLU A 814 -5.12 13.74 28.06
CA GLU A 814 -5.70 12.70 27.19
C GLU A 814 -7.05 12.18 27.68
N ILE A 815 -7.52 12.62 28.85
CA ILE A 815 -8.82 12.21 29.38
C ILE A 815 -9.92 12.96 28.60
N ASP A 816 -10.75 12.22 27.85
CA ASP A 816 -11.84 12.74 26.97
C ASP A 816 -12.55 13.99 27.51
N LYS A 817 -12.96 13.93 28.78
CA LYS A 817 -13.54 15.04 29.52
C LYS A 817 -12.64 15.36 30.70
N THR A 818 -12.07 16.56 30.71
CA THR A 818 -11.23 17.06 31.81
C THR A 818 -11.93 16.87 33.16
N PRO A 819 -11.40 16.04 34.06
CA PRO A 819 -11.99 15.81 35.38
C PRO A 819 -12.01 17.09 36.22
N GLU A 820 -12.95 17.19 37.16
CA GLU A 820 -13.00 18.33 38.08
C GLU A 820 -11.67 18.45 38.86
N ASN A 821 -10.97 19.57 38.69
CA ASN A 821 -9.63 19.79 39.23
C ASN A 821 -9.40 21.24 39.66
N PHE A 822 -8.53 21.43 40.65
CA PHE A 822 -8.07 22.75 41.09
C PHE A 822 -6.71 23.05 40.48
N ASN A 823 -6.59 24.19 39.79
CA ASN A 823 -5.36 24.64 39.18
C ASN A 823 -5.19 26.17 39.31
N LEU A 824 -4.00 26.68 38.99
CA LEU A 824 -3.66 28.10 39.12
C LEU A 824 -4.63 29.00 38.34
N PHE A 825 -5.01 28.62 37.12
CA PHE A 825 -5.94 29.40 36.31
C PHE A 825 -7.28 29.56 37.01
N ASN A 826 -7.93 28.46 37.40
CA ASN A 826 -9.28 28.52 37.95
C ASN A 826 -9.33 29.10 39.37
N ILE A 827 -8.31 28.88 40.20
CA ILE A 827 -8.24 29.46 41.56
C ILE A 827 -7.95 30.96 41.51
N LEU A 828 -6.94 31.39 40.75
CA LEU A 828 -6.57 32.81 40.69
C LEU A 828 -7.67 33.63 40.01
N LYS A 829 -8.28 33.10 38.93
CA LYS A 829 -9.44 33.73 38.29
C LYS A 829 -10.61 33.93 39.25
N ALA A 830 -10.95 32.91 40.06
CA ALA A 830 -11.99 33.04 41.07
C ALA A 830 -11.70 34.16 42.08
N ASN A 831 -10.42 34.44 42.34
CA ASN A 831 -9.97 35.53 43.20
C ASN A 831 -9.77 36.88 42.47
N GLY A 832 -10.25 37.00 41.23
CA GLY A 832 -10.26 38.25 40.48
C GLY A 832 -9.01 38.52 39.63
N PHE A 833 -8.14 37.52 39.45
CA PHE A 833 -7.03 37.63 38.52
C PHE A 833 -7.53 37.50 37.07
N GLU A 834 -6.93 38.27 36.18
CA GLU A 834 -7.03 38.03 34.74
C GLU A 834 -6.08 36.89 34.35
N THR A 835 -6.49 36.00 33.44
CA THR A 835 -5.73 34.78 33.13
C THR A 835 -5.40 34.65 31.65
N GLY A 836 -4.15 34.33 31.32
CA GLY A 836 -3.70 34.19 29.93
C GLY A 836 -2.79 32.99 29.70
N PHE A 837 -2.95 32.34 28.55
CA PHE A 837 -2.05 31.31 28.04
C PHE A 837 -1.55 31.72 26.66
N TYR A 838 -0.24 31.77 26.48
CA TYR A 838 0.41 32.27 25.26
C TYR A 838 1.32 31.19 24.66
N TYR A 839 0.99 30.76 23.45
CA TYR A 839 1.69 29.69 22.74
C TYR A 839 1.75 29.98 21.23
N GLY A 840 2.92 29.76 20.62
CA GLY A 840 3.13 30.01 19.19
C GLY A 840 2.56 28.94 18.27
N GLY A 841 2.20 27.77 18.81
CA GLY A 841 1.64 26.64 18.07
C GLY A 841 0.13 26.49 18.23
N ASN A 842 -0.41 25.35 17.81
CA ASN A 842 -1.83 25.05 17.88
C ASN A 842 -2.19 24.45 19.25
N VAL A 843 -3.06 25.11 20.03
CA VAL A 843 -3.50 24.62 21.35
C VAL A 843 -4.38 23.37 21.30
N SER A 844 -4.84 22.96 20.12
CA SER A 844 -5.54 21.68 19.96
C SER A 844 -4.58 20.49 19.98
N PHE A 845 -3.29 20.72 19.70
CA PHE A 845 -2.24 19.71 19.83
C PHE A 845 -2.06 19.35 21.31
N ASP A 846 -1.94 18.05 21.64
CA ASP A 846 -1.90 17.55 23.03
C ASP A 846 -3.12 17.97 23.88
N ARG A 847 -4.21 18.39 23.24
CA ARG A 847 -5.49 18.74 23.90
C ARG A 847 -5.36 19.82 24.97
N PHE A 848 -4.43 20.77 24.81
CA PHE A 848 -4.32 21.91 25.74
C PHE A 848 -5.61 22.72 25.78
N LYS A 849 -6.29 22.85 24.64
CA LYS A 849 -7.53 23.61 24.49
C LYS A 849 -8.60 23.18 25.50
N GLU A 850 -8.85 21.89 25.65
CA GLU A 850 -9.88 21.38 26.55
C GLU A 850 -9.58 21.70 28.02
N PHE A 851 -8.31 21.61 28.44
CA PHE A 851 -7.90 21.96 29.80
C PHE A 851 -8.01 23.46 30.07
N LEU A 852 -7.62 24.29 29.10
CA LEU A 852 -7.69 25.75 29.18
C LEU A 852 -9.15 26.24 29.19
N ASP A 853 -10.00 25.67 28.32
CA ASP A 853 -11.43 25.96 28.26
C ASP A 853 -12.13 25.52 29.57
N TYR A 854 -11.83 24.32 30.10
CA TYR A 854 -12.33 23.88 31.41
C TYR A 854 -11.96 24.86 32.53
N SER A 855 -10.72 25.35 32.50
CA SER A 855 -10.19 26.29 33.50
C SER A 855 -10.76 27.71 33.34
N ASN A 856 -11.53 27.96 32.26
CA ASN A 856 -12.05 29.27 31.86
C ASN A 856 -10.94 30.32 31.76
N VAL A 857 -9.84 30.04 31.05
CA VAL A 857 -8.78 31.06 30.83
C VAL A 857 -9.35 32.25 30.03
N ASP A 858 -9.04 33.50 30.42
CA ASP A 858 -9.58 34.70 29.75
C ASP A 858 -9.00 34.87 28.34
N HIS A 859 -7.68 34.70 28.21
CA HIS A 859 -6.95 34.91 26.96
C HIS A 859 -6.21 33.64 26.55
N ILE A 860 -6.72 32.93 25.56
CA ILE A 860 -6.01 31.80 24.93
C ILE A 860 -5.43 32.32 23.62
N VAL A 861 -4.11 32.55 23.61
CA VAL A 861 -3.36 33.04 22.45
C VAL A 861 -2.59 31.88 21.85
N ASP A 862 -3.04 31.45 20.67
CA ASP A 862 -2.48 30.34 19.90
C ASP A 862 -2.05 30.79 18.51
N GLN A 863 -1.61 29.86 17.66
CA GLN A 863 -1.21 30.11 16.27
C GLN A 863 -2.20 30.97 15.48
N SER A 864 -3.51 30.87 15.71
CA SER A 864 -4.54 31.65 14.98
C SER A 864 -4.59 33.12 15.40
N SER A 865 -4.01 33.45 16.56
CA SER A 865 -4.06 34.77 17.19
C SER A 865 -2.98 35.75 16.71
N PHE A 866 -2.04 35.30 15.88
CA PHE A 866 -0.90 36.09 15.41
C PHE A 866 -1.15 36.67 14.02
N GLY A 867 -1.01 38.00 13.89
CA GLY A 867 -1.12 38.72 12.62
C GLY A 867 0.15 38.65 11.75
N LYS A 868 0.10 39.27 10.56
CA LYS A 868 1.20 39.27 9.58
C LYS A 868 2.50 39.93 10.06
N GLN A 869 2.43 40.77 11.10
CA GLN A 869 3.60 41.42 11.69
C GLN A 869 4.51 40.45 12.47
N TYR A 870 3.98 39.29 12.85
CA TYR A 870 4.71 38.28 13.59
C TYR A 870 5.36 37.28 12.66
N LYS A 871 6.60 36.88 12.97
CA LYS A 871 7.35 35.92 12.18
C LYS A 871 7.01 34.50 12.61
N ARG A 872 6.67 33.66 11.63
CA ARG A 872 6.60 32.22 11.81
C ARG A 872 8.00 31.63 11.81
N LEU A 873 8.18 30.49 12.47
CA LEU A 873 9.38 29.68 12.33
C LEU A 873 9.54 29.26 10.84
N PRO A 874 10.77 29.13 10.32
CA PRO A 874 10.99 28.73 8.94
C PRO A 874 10.26 27.42 8.61
N ALA A 875 9.68 27.37 7.40
CA ALA A 875 8.95 26.20 6.96
C ALA A 875 9.90 25.12 6.42
N ASN A 876 9.61 23.85 6.74
CA ASN A 876 10.21 22.69 6.12
C ASN A 876 9.17 22.08 5.15
N ASN A 877 9.49 22.01 3.86
CA ASN A 877 8.56 21.58 2.80
C ASN A 877 7.19 22.30 2.80
N GLY A 878 7.17 23.59 3.18
CA GLY A 878 5.97 24.43 3.18
C GLY A 878 5.19 24.47 4.50
N GLU A 879 5.56 23.64 5.49
CA GLU A 879 4.90 23.60 6.80
C GLU A 879 5.81 24.07 7.94
N SER A 880 5.24 24.70 8.96
CA SER A 880 5.96 25.29 10.10
C SER A 880 5.21 25.03 11.41
N TRP A 881 5.96 24.72 12.48
CA TRP A 881 5.41 24.46 13.83
C TRP A 881 4.57 25.61 14.39
N GLY A 882 4.86 26.85 14.00
CA GLY A 882 4.15 28.00 14.54
C GLY A 882 4.94 29.30 14.47
N TYR A 883 4.76 30.14 15.48
CA TYR A 883 5.45 31.42 15.66
C TYR A 883 6.70 31.31 16.53
N GLU A 884 7.71 32.13 16.25
CA GLU A 884 8.95 32.16 17.02
C GLU A 884 8.75 32.68 18.44
N ASP A 885 9.66 32.35 19.37
CA ASP A 885 9.51 32.69 20.79
C ASP A 885 9.45 34.21 21.01
N GLN A 886 10.19 34.98 20.21
CA GLN A 886 10.14 36.45 20.25
C GLN A 886 8.74 36.98 19.94
N ALA A 887 8.04 36.35 18.98
CA ALA A 887 6.67 36.71 18.65
C ALA A 887 5.72 36.41 19.81
N VAL A 888 5.85 35.24 20.44
CA VAL A 888 5.02 34.84 21.60
C VAL A 888 5.21 35.80 22.77
N PHE A 889 6.46 36.12 23.13
CA PHE A 889 6.76 37.08 24.18
C PHE A 889 6.24 38.49 23.85
N ASN A 890 6.43 38.97 22.62
CA ASN A 890 5.90 40.27 22.21
C ASN A 890 4.37 40.32 22.26
N LYS A 891 3.71 39.22 21.89
CA LYS A 891 2.25 39.10 21.91
C LYS A 891 1.68 39.17 23.33
N MET A 892 2.37 38.58 24.31
CA MET A 892 2.02 38.74 25.73
C MET A 892 2.17 40.19 26.22
N LEU A 893 3.11 40.94 25.64
CA LEU A 893 3.36 42.34 25.95
C LEU A 893 2.44 43.34 25.22
N GLU A 894 1.55 42.90 24.31
CA GLU A 894 0.66 43.76 23.50
C GLU A 894 -0.51 44.53 24.21
N PRO A 895 -0.78 44.49 25.52
CA PRO A 895 -1.87 45.32 26.08
C PRO A 895 -1.62 46.83 25.94
N LYS A 896 -2.63 47.58 25.47
CA LYS A 896 -2.56 49.07 25.38
C LYS A 896 -2.53 49.78 26.74
N THR A 897 -2.94 49.11 27.83
CA THR A 897 -2.91 49.62 29.21
C THR A 897 -2.64 48.48 30.19
N VAL A 898 -1.75 48.70 31.17
CA VAL A 898 -1.53 47.78 32.30
C VAL A 898 -2.84 47.64 33.09
N SER A 899 -3.34 46.41 33.24
CA SER A 899 -4.56 46.12 34.00
C SER A 899 -4.41 46.56 35.46
N GLU A 900 -5.44 47.17 36.04
CA GLU A 900 -5.45 47.45 37.50
C GLU A 900 -5.65 46.16 38.33
N ARG A 901 -6.14 45.09 37.70
CA ARG A 901 -6.32 43.77 38.31
C ARG A 901 -5.01 42.98 38.21
N PRO A 902 -4.67 42.18 39.24
CA PRO A 902 -3.55 41.26 39.12
C PRO A 902 -3.84 40.23 38.03
N TYR A 903 -2.81 39.63 37.43
CA TYR A 903 -2.98 38.61 36.40
C TYR A 903 -2.05 37.41 36.58
N PHE A 904 -2.46 36.29 36.00
CA PHE A 904 -1.65 35.10 35.82
C PHE A 904 -1.52 34.77 34.32
N ASN A 905 -0.30 34.94 33.80
CA ASN A 905 0.02 34.60 32.42
C ASN A 905 1.01 33.44 32.37
N MET A 906 0.67 32.40 31.62
CA MET A 906 1.58 31.30 31.30
C MET A 906 2.02 31.43 29.84
N VAL A 907 3.33 31.32 29.60
CA VAL A 907 3.95 31.35 28.28
C VAL A 907 4.62 30.01 28.03
N LEU A 908 4.36 29.40 26.88
CA LEU A 908 5.05 28.19 26.40
C LEU A 908 5.80 28.52 25.10
N THR A 909 7.11 28.33 25.09
CA THR A 909 7.95 28.56 23.91
C THR A 909 7.86 27.38 22.92
N LEU A 910 8.46 27.52 21.73
CA LEU A 910 8.34 26.52 20.66
C LEU A 910 9.61 26.39 19.78
N SER A 911 10.48 27.40 19.75
CA SER A 911 11.54 27.50 18.72
C SER A 911 12.65 26.45 18.84
N THR A 912 12.72 25.75 19.97
CA THR A 912 13.68 24.67 20.30
C THR A 912 13.14 23.28 19.98
N HIS A 913 12.17 23.16 19.09
CA HIS A 913 11.60 21.88 18.65
C HIS A 913 12.23 21.38 17.34
N ASN A 914 12.40 20.07 17.17
CA ASN A 914 12.88 19.44 15.92
C ASN A 914 11.99 19.87 14.72
N PRO A 915 12.53 20.33 13.57
CA PRO A 915 13.92 20.26 13.08
C PRO A 915 14.88 21.40 13.47
N PHE A 916 14.60 22.16 14.53
CA PHE A 916 15.45 23.24 15.07
C PHE A 916 15.69 24.39 14.08
N LEU A 917 14.70 24.64 13.22
CA LEU A 917 14.73 25.76 12.28
C LEU A 917 14.32 27.05 13.00
N ILE A 918 15.19 28.05 12.94
CA ILE A 918 14.98 29.37 13.55
C ILE A 918 15.16 30.49 12.53
N ASN A 919 14.54 31.64 12.80
CA ASN A 919 14.81 32.84 12.02
C ASN A 919 16.18 33.44 12.37
N ASN A 920 16.82 34.11 11.42
CA ASN A 920 18.16 34.70 11.56
C ASN A 920 19.26 33.71 12.03
N PRO A 921 19.37 32.49 11.46
CA PRO A 921 20.29 31.46 11.96
C PRO A 921 21.75 31.95 11.96
N SER A 922 22.17 32.74 10.96
CA SER A 922 23.53 33.27 10.89
C SER A 922 23.95 34.13 12.10
N TYR A 923 22.99 34.85 12.70
CA TYR A 923 23.26 35.65 13.90
C TYR A 923 23.51 34.75 15.12
N TYR A 924 22.63 33.77 15.34
CA TYR A 924 22.72 32.86 16.48
C TYR A 924 23.87 31.86 16.35
N GLU A 925 24.21 31.44 15.12
CA GLU A 925 25.42 30.67 14.83
C GLU A 925 26.69 31.45 15.19
N LYS A 926 26.72 32.77 14.96
CA LYS A 926 27.85 33.60 15.37
C LYS A 926 28.03 33.58 16.89
N LEU A 927 26.94 33.75 17.66
CA LEU A 927 26.97 33.70 19.13
C LEU A 927 27.39 32.33 19.65
N TYR A 928 26.88 31.25 19.05
CA TYR A 928 27.32 29.89 19.34
C TYR A 928 28.82 29.72 19.08
N ASN A 929 29.32 30.16 17.93
CA ASN A 929 30.74 30.05 17.58
C ASN A 929 31.64 30.88 18.51
N GLU A 930 31.21 32.06 18.95
CA GLU A 930 31.91 32.87 19.96
C GLU A 930 32.01 32.11 21.29
N LYS A 931 30.94 31.46 21.73
CA LYS A 931 30.95 30.60 22.92
C LYS A 931 31.91 29.42 22.78
N MET A 932 31.91 28.75 21.64
CA MET A 932 32.82 27.62 21.35
C MET A 932 34.30 28.03 21.38
N LYS A 933 34.62 29.26 20.98
CA LYS A 933 35.97 29.84 21.04
C LYS A 933 36.37 30.31 22.43
N SER A 934 35.42 30.52 23.34
CA SER A 934 35.69 30.98 24.70
C SER A 934 36.39 29.91 25.57
N ASN A 935 36.98 30.35 26.68
CA ASN A 935 37.55 29.46 27.71
C ASN A 935 36.52 29.01 28.75
N VAL A 936 35.23 29.28 28.54
CA VAL A 936 34.15 28.95 29.48
C VAL A 936 33.75 27.48 29.42
N LEU A 937 33.90 26.84 28.25
CA LEU A 937 33.61 25.41 28.05
C LEU A 937 34.89 24.58 28.18
N SER A 938 34.80 23.45 28.87
CA SER A 938 35.88 22.45 28.91
C SER A 938 36.11 21.81 27.53
N ALA A 939 37.24 21.15 27.33
CA ALA A 939 37.52 20.44 26.07
C ALA A 939 36.45 19.37 25.75
N GLU A 940 35.96 18.69 26.78
CA GLU A 940 34.90 17.68 26.66
C GLU A 940 33.54 18.29 26.34
N GLN A 941 33.16 19.39 27.02
CA GLN A 941 31.94 20.14 26.70
C GLN A 941 31.95 20.67 25.26
N LYS A 942 33.10 21.14 24.76
CA LYS A 942 33.23 21.56 23.35
C LYS A 942 33.01 20.39 22.38
N LYS A 943 33.49 19.19 22.71
CA LYS A 943 33.23 17.98 21.91
C LYS A 943 31.73 17.70 21.86
N TRP A 944 31.07 17.65 23.02
CA TRP A 944 29.62 17.50 23.12
C TRP A 944 28.85 18.55 22.33
N ALA A 945 29.15 19.82 22.56
CA ALA A 945 28.47 20.92 21.90
C ALA A 945 28.60 20.89 20.37
N SER A 946 29.77 20.51 19.85
CA SER A 946 29.99 20.42 18.40
C SER A 946 29.09 19.41 17.70
N THR A 947 28.66 18.34 18.40
CA THR A 947 27.75 17.32 17.88
C THR A 947 26.31 17.84 17.74
N PHE A 948 25.89 18.74 18.62
CA PHE A 948 24.50 19.23 18.72
C PHE A 948 24.35 20.70 18.34
N LYS A 949 25.13 21.16 17.34
CA LYS A 949 25.18 22.58 16.93
C LYS A 949 23.80 23.18 16.69
N ASN A 950 22.94 22.52 15.92
CA ASN A 950 21.63 23.09 15.52
C ASN A 950 20.69 23.25 16.73
N GLN A 951 20.65 22.25 17.59
CA GLN A 951 19.92 22.26 18.86
C GLN A 951 20.40 23.44 19.72
N LEU A 952 21.71 23.55 19.93
CA LEU A 952 22.29 24.59 20.78
C LEU A 952 22.14 26.00 20.19
N VAL A 953 22.17 26.14 18.86
CA VAL A 953 21.86 27.41 18.19
C VAL A 953 20.40 27.82 18.45
N SER A 954 19.46 26.88 18.44
CA SER A 954 18.06 27.16 18.79
C SER A 954 17.89 27.53 20.27
N VAL A 955 18.65 26.91 21.18
CA VAL A 955 18.68 27.25 22.62
C VAL A 955 19.21 28.68 22.83
N VAL A 956 20.28 29.07 22.14
CA VAL A 956 20.82 30.45 22.18
C VAL A 956 19.78 31.46 21.68
N ASN A 957 19.01 31.11 20.65
CA ASN A 957 17.90 31.93 20.17
C ASN A 957 16.79 32.11 21.21
N ALA A 958 16.38 31.03 21.88
CA ALA A 958 15.37 31.08 22.94
C ALA A 958 15.85 31.86 24.18
N ASP A 959 17.12 31.73 24.59
CA ASP A 959 17.72 32.53 25.67
C ASP A 959 17.77 34.03 25.33
N ASP A 960 18.09 34.38 24.08
CA ASP A 960 18.04 35.76 23.59
C ASP A 960 16.61 36.30 23.53
N ALA A 961 15.62 35.47 23.16
CA ALA A 961 14.20 35.83 23.22
C ALA A 961 13.76 36.14 24.66
N LEU A 962 14.15 35.29 25.61
CA LEU A 962 13.89 35.48 27.05
C LEU A 962 14.57 36.75 27.58
N LYS A 963 15.80 37.03 27.17
CA LYS A 963 16.52 38.26 27.50
C LYS A 963 15.73 39.50 27.05
N LYS A 964 15.34 39.54 25.77
CA LYS A 964 14.56 40.65 25.20
C LYS A 964 13.20 40.80 25.87
N PHE A 965 12.54 39.69 26.22
CA PHE A 965 11.31 39.71 27.00
C PHE A 965 11.52 40.46 28.32
N PHE A 966 12.53 40.11 29.11
CA PHE A 966 12.82 40.80 30.37
C PHE A 966 13.26 42.25 30.18
N GLU A 967 14.05 42.57 29.16
CA GLU A 967 14.44 43.95 28.84
C GLU A 967 13.23 44.83 28.51
N ASN A 968 12.24 44.27 27.80
CA ASN A 968 11.01 45.00 27.48
C ASN A 968 10.04 45.03 28.65
N TYR A 969 9.90 43.93 29.39
CA TYR A 969 9.01 43.86 30.54
C TYR A 969 9.43 44.82 31.65
N ARG A 970 10.75 44.96 31.91
CA ARG A 970 11.30 45.93 32.88
C ARG A 970 10.86 47.39 32.65
N LYS A 971 10.45 47.73 31.43
CA LYS A 971 9.98 49.09 31.08
C LYS A 971 8.53 49.33 31.55
N ARG A 972 7.81 48.29 31.97
CA ARG A 972 6.42 48.38 32.38
C ARG A 972 6.28 48.80 33.83
N LYS A 973 5.19 49.54 34.13
CA LYS A 973 4.89 50.03 35.48
C LYS A 973 4.62 48.91 36.49
N ASP A 974 4.18 47.74 36.03
CA ASP A 974 3.84 46.59 36.85
C ASP A 974 5.03 45.64 37.13
N PHE A 975 6.22 45.91 36.59
CA PHE A 975 7.40 45.07 36.80
C PHE A 975 7.77 44.90 38.28
N GLU A 976 7.78 45.99 39.05
CA GLU A 976 8.13 46.00 40.48
C GLU A 976 7.20 45.14 41.36
N ASN A 977 5.99 44.82 40.87
CA ASN A 977 5.02 43.99 41.57
C ASN A 977 4.67 42.73 40.77
N THR A 978 5.67 42.09 40.17
CA THR A 978 5.49 40.85 39.38
C THR A 978 6.44 39.75 39.85
N ILE A 979 5.91 38.53 39.95
CA ILE A 979 6.66 37.30 40.21
C ILE A 979 6.77 36.52 38.90
N PHE A 980 8.00 36.17 38.52
CA PHE A 980 8.30 35.34 37.37
C PHE A 980 8.76 33.96 37.84
N ILE A 981 8.16 32.91 37.29
CA ILE A 981 8.62 31.53 37.43
C ILE A 981 9.13 31.10 36.07
N ILE A 982 10.36 30.64 35.98
CA ILE A 982 10.94 30.14 34.73
C ILE A 982 11.40 28.70 34.93
N THR A 983 10.94 27.81 34.06
CA THR A 983 11.32 26.40 34.07
C THR A 983 11.40 25.83 32.67
N GLY A 984 12.15 24.75 32.47
CA GLY A 984 11.99 23.90 31.29
C GLY A 984 10.74 23.02 31.43
N ASP A 985 10.13 22.58 30.33
CA ASP A 985 9.08 21.56 30.35
C ASP A 985 9.65 20.14 30.49
N HIS A 986 10.71 19.83 29.75
CA HIS A 986 11.54 18.63 29.81
C HIS A 986 12.92 18.90 29.17
N SER A 987 13.86 17.95 29.30
CA SER A 987 15.11 18.00 28.54
C SER A 987 14.90 17.52 27.10
N MET A 988 15.52 18.18 26.13
CA MET A 988 15.52 17.80 24.71
C MET A 988 16.08 16.37 24.51
N PRO A 989 15.27 15.41 24.03
CA PRO A 989 15.72 14.02 23.84
C PRO A 989 16.69 13.84 22.67
N GLU A 990 16.76 14.79 21.74
CA GLU A 990 17.70 14.79 20.61
C GLU A 990 19.15 15.07 21.04
N ILE A 991 19.36 15.60 22.26
CA ILE A 991 20.68 15.68 22.88
C ILE A 991 20.87 14.41 23.70
N THR A 992 21.90 13.62 23.36
CA THR A 992 22.14 12.33 24.00
C THR A 992 22.24 12.48 25.53
N LEU A 993 21.46 11.67 26.23
CA LEU A 993 21.38 11.61 27.68
C LEU A 993 22.52 10.75 28.23
N GLN A 994 23.17 11.20 29.31
CA GLN A 994 24.20 10.40 30.00
C GLN A 994 23.56 9.46 31.03
N SER A 995 22.47 9.90 31.65
CA SER A 995 21.69 9.15 32.62
C SER A 995 20.20 9.18 32.30
N HIS A 996 19.43 8.23 32.82
CA HIS A 996 17.98 8.18 32.61
C HIS A 996 17.27 9.39 33.25
N ILE A 997 17.79 9.94 34.35
CA ILE A 997 17.20 11.09 35.05
C ILE A 997 17.43 12.42 34.31
N ASP A 998 18.45 12.51 33.45
CA ASP A 998 18.75 13.71 32.64
C ASP A 998 17.57 14.15 31.77
N ARG A 999 16.71 13.20 31.38
CA ARG A 999 15.47 13.50 30.63
C ARG A 999 14.56 14.47 31.38
N PHE A 1000 14.52 14.36 32.70
CA PHE A 1000 13.62 15.11 33.55
C PHE A 1000 14.30 16.30 34.22
N HIS A 1001 15.62 16.37 34.22
CA HIS A 1001 16.34 17.43 34.91
C HIS A 1001 16.24 18.77 34.15
N VAL A 1002 15.44 19.70 34.66
CA VAL A 1002 15.16 21.00 34.04
C VAL A 1002 15.43 22.15 35.03
N PRO A 1003 15.86 23.33 34.57
CA PRO A 1003 16.09 24.47 35.47
C PRO A 1003 14.76 24.92 36.08
N LEU A 1004 14.77 25.37 37.34
CA LEU A 1004 13.64 26.06 37.96
C LEU A 1004 14.16 27.28 38.73
N LEU A 1005 13.65 28.46 38.39
CA LEU A 1005 13.92 29.68 39.14
C LEU A 1005 12.70 30.58 39.31
N ILE A 1006 12.67 31.27 40.44
CA ILE A 1006 11.69 32.30 40.74
C ILE A 1006 12.41 33.63 40.89
N TYR A 1007 12.07 34.57 40.01
CA TYR A 1007 12.62 35.93 39.99
C TYR A 1007 11.53 36.95 40.29
N SER A 1008 11.85 37.97 41.09
CA SER A 1008 10.99 39.14 41.29
C SER A 1008 11.79 40.30 41.87
N PRO A 1009 11.45 41.56 41.54
CA PRO A 1009 11.95 42.72 42.28
C PRO A 1009 11.58 42.71 43.77
N LEU A 1010 10.56 41.95 44.16
CA LEU A 1010 10.13 41.78 45.54
C LEU A 1010 11.04 40.85 46.36
N LEU A 1011 11.99 40.14 45.74
CA LEU A 1011 12.89 39.23 46.46
C LEU A 1011 13.79 40.01 47.44
N LYS A 1012 13.90 39.49 48.67
CA LYS A 1012 14.83 40.01 49.69
C LYS A 1012 16.27 39.62 49.40
N GLU A 1013 16.47 38.40 48.91
CA GLU A 1013 17.77 37.84 48.58
C GLU A 1013 17.63 36.83 47.44
N ALA A 1014 18.74 36.62 46.71
CA ALA A 1014 18.88 35.50 45.80
C ALA A 1014 19.41 34.28 46.58
N LYS A 1015 18.92 33.08 46.26
CA LYS A 1015 19.28 31.87 46.99
C LYS A 1015 19.25 30.64 46.10
N ARG A 1016 20.21 29.73 46.31
CA ARG A 1016 20.28 28.43 45.64
C ARG A 1016 19.84 27.32 46.58
N PHE A 1017 19.06 26.38 46.08
CA PHE A 1017 18.56 25.21 46.78
C PHE A 1017 19.07 23.94 46.10
N LYS A 1018 19.45 22.94 46.91
CA LYS A 1018 19.97 21.65 46.43
C LYS A 1018 18.94 20.54 46.52
N LYS A 1019 17.86 20.72 47.27
CA LYS A 1019 16.81 19.72 47.41
C LYS A 1019 16.17 19.39 46.06
N ILE A 1020 15.91 18.10 45.85
CA ILE A 1020 15.14 17.63 44.70
C ILE A 1020 13.71 18.15 44.82
N THR A 1021 13.23 18.80 43.77
CA THR A 1021 11.87 19.32 43.66
C THR A 1021 11.30 18.94 42.29
N SER A 1022 9.99 19.04 42.12
CA SER A 1022 9.36 18.74 40.84
C SER A 1022 8.38 19.81 40.39
N HIS A 1023 7.90 19.70 39.14
CA HIS A 1023 6.78 20.50 38.64
C HIS A 1023 5.54 20.44 39.53
N PHE A 1024 5.30 19.32 40.22
CA PHE A 1024 4.17 19.17 41.13
C PHE A 1024 4.21 20.13 42.31
N ASP A 1025 5.38 20.64 42.69
CA ASP A 1025 5.56 21.49 43.86
C ASP A 1025 5.32 22.97 43.57
N VAL A 1026 5.21 23.37 42.29
CA VAL A 1026 5.05 24.77 41.88
C VAL A 1026 3.69 25.34 42.30
N ALA A 1027 2.58 24.80 41.79
CA ALA A 1027 1.24 25.33 42.09
C ALA A 1027 0.90 25.38 43.60
N PRO A 1028 1.16 24.31 44.40
CA PRO A 1028 0.91 24.34 45.83
C PRO A 1028 1.69 25.46 46.55
N SER A 1029 2.97 25.65 46.20
CA SER A 1029 3.82 26.68 46.82
C SER A 1029 3.33 28.09 46.54
N ILE A 1030 2.94 28.35 45.29
CA ILE A 1030 2.46 29.66 44.86
C ILE A 1030 1.13 29.98 45.52
N LEU A 1031 0.21 29.03 45.59
CA LEU A 1031 -1.08 29.23 46.24
C LEU A 1031 -0.95 29.40 47.76
N ALA A 1032 -0.01 28.69 48.41
CA ALA A 1032 0.30 28.89 49.82
C ALA A 1032 0.84 30.31 50.09
N TYR A 1033 1.73 30.82 49.22
CA TYR A 1033 2.22 32.20 49.31
C TYR A 1033 1.09 33.22 49.19
N TYR A 1034 0.25 33.11 48.16
CA TYR A 1034 -0.88 34.03 47.95
C TYR A 1034 -1.93 33.97 49.07
N ARG A 1035 -2.24 32.77 49.57
CA ARG A 1035 -3.15 32.56 50.69
C ARG A 1035 -2.70 33.32 51.93
N ASN A 1036 -1.44 33.13 52.32
CA ASN A 1036 -0.93 33.64 53.59
C ASN A 1036 -0.58 35.14 53.53
N ASN A 1037 -0.14 35.66 52.38
CA ASN A 1037 0.34 37.04 52.26
C ASN A 1037 -0.70 38.02 51.68
N TYR A 1038 -1.67 37.53 50.89
CA TYR A 1038 -2.65 38.38 50.19
C TYR A 1038 -4.11 37.93 50.41
N LYS A 1039 -4.36 36.99 51.33
CA LYS A 1039 -5.70 36.51 51.72
C LYS A 1039 -6.53 35.98 50.53
N ILE A 1040 -5.85 35.44 49.51
CA ILE A 1040 -6.47 34.74 48.39
C ILE A 1040 -7.17 33.48 48.92
N LYS A 1041 -8.44 33.28 48.57
CA LYS A 1041 -9.22 32.13 48.98
C LYS A 1041 -8.79 30.90 48.17
N THR A 1042 -8.24 29.90 48.85
CA THR A 1042 -7.87 28.59 48.27
C THR A 1042 -8.81 27.48 48.79
N PRO A 1043 -8.89 26.33 48.10
CA PRO A 1043 -9.65 25.19 48.59
C PRO A 1043 -9.01 24.58 49.85
N SER A 1044 -9.83 24.07 50.77
CA SER A 1044 -9.37 23.39 52.00
C SER A 1044 -8.96 21.93 51.78
N THR A 1045 -9.29 21.38 50.61
CA THR A 1045 -8.98 20.01 50.19
C THR A 1045 -8.63 20.02 48.70
N VAL A 1046 -7.65 19.22 48.28
CA VAL A 1046 -7.11 19.20 46.92
C VAL A 1046 -6.81 17.76 46.47
N ALA A 1047 -6.53 17.59 45.18
CA ALA A 1047 -6.03 16.33 44.59
C ALA A 1047 -4.59 16.45 44.08
N TRP A 1048 -3.84 17.41 44.61
CA TRP A 1048 -2.47 17.71 44.23
C TRP A 1048 -1.50 16.61 44.67
N LEU A 1049 -0.54 16.25 43.83
CA LEU A 1049 0.51 15.28 44.18
C LEU A 1049 1.58 15.94 45.04
N GLY A 1050 2.13 17.06 44.57
CA GLY A 1050 3.23 17.79 45.17
C GLY A 1050 2.88 18.38 46.54
N ARG A 1051 3.91 18.59 47.36
CA ARG A 1051 3.78 19.06 48.75
C ARG A 1051 4.20 20.50 48.92
N GLY A 1052 4.67 21.12 47.85
CA GLY A 1052 5.23 22.46 47.84
C GLY A 1052 6.74 22.42 48.11
N PHE A 1053 7.39 23.55 47.87
CA PHE A 1053 8.81 23.72 48.10
C PHE A 1053 9.13 23.59 49.59
N SER A 1054 10.34 23.11 49.87
CA SER A 1054 10.81 22.83 51.22
C SER A 1054 12.28 23.18 51.36
N SER A 1055 12.76 23.36 52.60
CA SER A 1055 14.15 23.69 52.87
C SER A 1055 15.08 22.49 52.62
N ASP A 1056 16.36 22.78 52.33
CA ASP A 1056 17.41 21.77 52.15
C ASP A 1056 17.61 20.88 53.39
N THR A 1057 17.21 21.36 54.58
CA THR A 1057 17.34 20.64 55.87
C THR A 1057 16.20 19.66 56.16
N GLU A 1058 15.09 19.74 55.43
CA GLU A 1058 13.92 18.89 55.67
C GLU A 1058 14.08 17.55 54.94
N ILE A 1059 14.00 16.43 55.68
CA ILE A 1059 14.11 15.08 55.11
C ILE A 1059 12.96 14.87 54.10
N GLY A 1060 13.31 14.61 52.84
CA GLY A 1060 12.37 14.52 51.73
C GLY A 1060 11.32 13.41 51.92
N LYS A 1061 10.05 13.80 51.99
CA LYS A 1061 8.88 12.90 52.02
C LYS A 1061 8.13 12.85 50.68
N ALA A 1062 8.58 13.59 49.67
CA ALA A 1062 7.86 13.70 48.41
C ALA A 1062 8.20 12.52 47.49
N ASP A 1063 7.18 11.73 47.19
CA ASP A 1063 7.19 10.70 46.17
C ASP A 1063 6.83 11.36 44.83
N ILE A 1064 7.74 11.31 43.86
CA ILE A 1064 7.63 11.98 42.56
C ILE A 1064 7.47 10.90 41.49
N PRO A 1065 6.22 10.56 41.11
CA PRO A 1065 5.99 9.72 39.95
C PRO A 1065 6.28 10.51 38.68
N VAL A 1066 6.91 9.88 37.71
CA VAL A 1066 7.27 10.53 36.45
C VAL A 1066 6.73 9.71 35.28
N MET A 1067 6.23 10.42 34.27
CA MET A 1067 5.68 9.82 33.06
C MET A 1067 6.58 10.14 31.86
N GLN A 1068 7.34 9.15 31.40
CA GLN A 1068 8.35 9.32 30.37
C GLN A 1068 7.76 9.71 29.01
N SER A 1069 6.68 9.04 28.62
CA SER A 1069 5.88 9.24 27.39
C SER A 1069 4.42 8.91 27.69
N LYS A 1070 3.50 9.16 26.74
CA LYS A 1070 2.04 8.95 26.92
C LYS A 1070 1.67 7.49 27.26
N ASP A 1071 2.57 6.53 27.15
CA ASP A 1071 2.35 5.10 27.45
C ASP A 1071 3.26 4.56 28.56
N LYS A 1072 4.19 5.37 29.08
CA LYS A 1072 5.23 4.89 30.01
C LYS A 1072 5.25 5.61 31.33
N MET A 1073 4.89 4.86 32.36
CA MET A 1073 5.05 5.23 33.77
C MET A 1073 5.94 4.19 34.45
N ILE A 1074 7.24 4.30 34.18
CA ILE A 1074 8.29 3.39 34.68
C ILE A 1074 9.28 4.08 35.61
N ASP A 1075 9.07 5.38 35.86
CA ASP A 1075 9.98 6.25 36.60
C ASP A 1075 9.35 6.72 37.92
N PHE A 1076 10.08 6.55 39.03
CA PHE A 1076 9.63 6.96 40.35
C PHE A 1076 10.80 7.41 41.24
N ILE A 1077 10.71 8.62 41.79
CA ILE A 1077 11.73 9.17 42.68
C ILE A 1077 11.14 9.28 44.09
N SER A 1078 11.89 8.82 45.10
CA SER A 1078 11.54 8.98 46.52
C SER A 1078 12.80 9.29 47.33
N GLY A 1079 12.93 10.54 47.76
CA GLY A 1079 14.17 11.02 48.42
C GLY A 1079 15.31 11.09 47.41
N ASN A 1080 16.45 10.47 47.71
CA ASN A 1080 17.61 10.41 46.80
C ASN A 1080 17.64 9.14 45.94
N TYR A 1081 16.56 8.35 45.94
CA TYR A 1081 16.47 7.10 45.20
C TYR A 1081 15.57 7.24 43.99
N TYR A 1082 16.01 6.64 42.89
CA TYR A 1082 15.31 6.66 41.61
C TYR A 1082 15.10 5.23 41.13
N LEU A 1083 13.85 4.87 40.85
CA LEU A 1083 13.45 3.61 40.27
C LEU A 1083 13.14 3.85 38.80
N HIS A 1084 13.87 3.17 37.91
CA HIS A 1084 13.67 3.20 36.47
C HIS A 1084 13.55 1.76 35.97
N ASP A 1085 12.39 1.41 35.41
CA ASP A 1085 12.15 0.11 34.76
C ASP A 1085 12.53 -1.12 35.61
N GLY A 1086 12.18 -1.09 36.90
CA GLY A 1086 12.52 -2.19 37.83
C GLY A 1086 13.99 -2.23 38.27
N GLN A 1087 14.79 -1.23 37.91
CA GLN A 1087 16.16 -1.04 38.38
C GLN A 1087 16.27 0.15 39.34
N LEU A 1088 17.09 -0.01 40.39
CA LEU A 1088 17.29 1.00 41.42
C LEU A 1088 18.57 1.81 41.20
N PHE A 1089 18.46 3.12 41.32
CA PHE A 1089 19.54 4.09 41.20
C PHE A 1089 19.57 5.03 42.40
N ILE A 1090 20.73 5.60 42.68
CA ILE A 1090 20.91 6.68 43.67
C ILE A 1090 21.26 7.98 42.96
N ILE A 1091 20.58 9.07 43.32
CA ILE A 1091 20.76 10.40 42.74
C ILE A 1091 21.84 11.15 43.53
N ASN A 1092 22.99 11.37 42.91
CA ASN A 1092 24.13 12.11 43.46
C ASN A 1092 24.32 13.43 42.71
N SER A 1093 23.62 14.48 43.13
CA SER A 1093 23.89 15.89 42.73
C SER A 1093 23.99 16.25 41.24
N SER A 1094 23.63 15.32 40.33
CA SER A 1094 23.41 15.46 38.87
C SER A 1094 23.59 14.12 38.14
N GLU A 1095 24.11 13.09 38.82
CA GLU A 1095 24.34 11.75 38.25
C GLU A 1095 23.43 10.71 38.94
N SER A 1096 23.11 9.63 38.22
CA SER A 1096 22.41 8.49 38.79
C SER A 1096 23.25 7.22 38.62
N ASP A 1097 23.71 6.65 39.72
CA ASP A 1097 24.50 5.42 39.71
C ASP A 1097 23.61 4.21 40.02
N ALA A 1098 23.87 3.07 39.37
CA ALA A 1098 23.20 1.81 39.69
C ALA A 1098 23.46 1.46 41.16
N TYR A 1099 22.39 1.16 41.89
CA TYR A 1099 22.43 0.92 43.33
C TYR A 1099 21.71 -0.39 43.66
N ARG A 1100 22.38 -1.30 44.38
CA ARG A 1100 21.82 -2.61 44.73
C ARG A 1100 21.53 -2.67 46.23
N ASP A 1101 20.26 -2.47 46.59
CA ASP A 1101 19.72 -2.67 47.94
C ASP A 1101 18.27 -3.17 47.83
N ASP A 1102 18.07 -4.45 48.14
CA ASP A 1102 16.77 -5.11 48.02
C ASP A 1102 15.70 -4.50 48.93
N ALA A 1103 16.08 -4.01 50.12
CA ALA A 1103 15.12 -3.43 51.05
C ALA A 1103 14.63 -2.07 50.57
N VAL A 1104 15.54 -1.25 50.02
CA VAL A 1104 15.19 0.03 49.40
C VAL A 1104 14.37 -0.20 48.14
N PHE A 1105 14.77 -1.14 47.27
CA PHE A 1105 14.04 -1.49 46.06
C PHE A 1105 12.60 -1.91 46.38
N LYS A 1106 12.41 -2.85 47.31
CA LYS A 1106 11.08 -3.37 47.68
C LYS A 1106 10.18 -2.27 48.24
N ARG A 1107 10.72 -1.37 49.06
CA ARG A 1107 10.00 -0.20 49.62
C ARG A 1107 9.58 0.79 48.52
N LEU A 1108 10.50 1.14 47.61
CA LEU A 1108 10.20 2.07 46.51
C LEU A 1108 9.21 1.47 45.53
N ASN A 1109 9.38 0.20 45.16
CA ASN A 1109 8.48 -0.51 44.27
C ASN A 1109 7.07 -0.62 44.87
N GLN A 1110 6.96 -0.86 46.18
CA GLN A 1110 5.66 -0.86 46.88
C GLN A 1110 4.98 0.52 46.81
N LYS A 1111 5.71 1.61 47.05
CA LYS A 1111 5.19 2.97 46.91
C LYS A 1111 4.78 3.29 45.47
N PHE A 1112 5.59 2.88 44.49
CA PHE A 1112 5.31 3.11 43.09
C PHE A 1112 4.06 2.34 42.65
N ASN A 1113 3.94 1.07 43.03
CA ASN A 1113 2.75 0.26 42.77
C ASN A 1113 1.52 0.83 43.45
N GLN A 1114 1.63 1.36 44.68
CA GLN A 1114 0.54 2.08 45.33
C GLN A 1114 0.10 3.29 44.51
N PHE A 1115 1.04 4.10 44.01
CA PHE A 1115 0.71 5.21 43.12
C PHE A 1115 0.06 4.73 41.82
N LYS A 1116 0.59 3.68 41.17
CA LYS A 1116 0.00 3.08 39.96
C LYS A 1116 -1.44 2.63 40.21
N THR A 1117 -1.73 2.00 41.35
CA THR A 1117 -3.10 1.60 41.74
C THR A 1117 -4.01 2.82 41.96
N MET A 1118 -3.54 3.85 42.65
CA MET A 1118 -4.29 5.10 42.84
C MET A 1118 -4.58 5.81 41.51
N ASN A 1119 -3.57 5.92 40.65
CA ASN A 1119 -3.71 6.45 39.29
C ASN A 1119 -4.66 5.60 38.46
N SER A 1120 -4.66 4.28 38.71
CA SER A 1120 -5.54 3.35 38.01
C SER A 1120 -7.01 3.53 38.38
N SER A 1121 -7.29 3.61 39.67
CA SER A 1121 -8.62 3.91 40.19
C SER A 1121 -9.12 5.29 39.72
N PHE A 1122 -8.24 6.29 39.67
CA PHE A 1122 -8.58 7.60 39.10
C PHE A 1122 -8.94 7.52 37.62
N TYR A 1123 -8.16 6.83 36.77
CA TYR A 1123 -8.52 6.74 35.35
C TYR A 1123 -9.85 6.01 35.15
N ALA A 1124 -10.14 4.97 35.95
CA ALA A 1124 -11.35 4.17 35.81
C ALA A 1124 -12.62 4.97 36.18
N THR A 1125 -12.52 5.78 37.24
CA THR A 1125 -13.63 6.61 37.72
C THR A 1125 -13.72 7.96 37.04
N LYS A 1126 -12.61 8.45 36.46
CA LYS A 1126 -12.41 9.81 35.93
C LYS A 1126 -12.77 10.91 36.94
N LYS A 1127 -12.56 10.66 38.23
CA LYS A 1127 -12.94 11.56 39.33
C LYS A 1127 -11.78 11.76 40.32
N LEU A 1128 -11.35 13.02 40.48
CA LEU A 1128 -10.30 13.38 41.45
C LEU A 1128 -10.83 13.73 42.84
N MET A 1129 -12.06 14.25 42.91
CA MET A 1129 -12.74 14.68 44.13
C MET A 1129 -14.26 14.78 43.86
N PRO A 1130 -15.11 14.83 44.89
CA PRO A 1130 -16.55 15.05 44.71
C PRO A 1130 -16.85 16.42 44.06
N ASP A 1131 -17.83 16.45 43.15
CA ASP A 1131 -18.26 17.69 42.48
C ASP A 1131 -18.69 18.80 43.47
N SER A 1132 -19.20 18.39 44.65
CA SER A 1132 -19.59 19.29 45.73
C SER A 1132 -18.42 20.16 46.23
N VAL A 1133 -17.18 19.67 46.16
CA VAL A 1133 -15.98 20.42 46.57
C VAL A 1133 -15.77 21.64 45.67
N MET A 1134 -15.80 21.44 44.36
CA MET A 1134 -15.67 22.53 43.37
C MET A 1134 -16.86 23.49 43.43
N ILE A 1135 -18.08 22.97 43.54
CA ILE A 1135 -19.31 23.78 43.65
C ILE A 1135 -19.24 24.67 44.90
N ASN A 1136 -18.86 24.11 46.05
CA ASN A 1136 -18.76 24.85 47.31
C ASN A 1136 -17.64 25.90 47.26
N PHE A 1137 -16.52 25.61 46.60
CA PHE A 1137 -15.47 26.60 46.37
C PHE A 1137 -15.99 27.78 45.53
N LYS A 1138 -16.63 27.52 44.39
CA LYS A 1138 -17.20 28.56 43.52
C LYS A 1138 -18.28 29.39 44.22
N LYS A 1139 -19.10 28.78 45.09
CA LYS A 1139 -20.11 29.50 45.90
C LYS A 1139 -19.50 30.57 46.82
N LYS A 1140 -18.29 30.39 47.34
CA LYS A 1140 -17.59 31.38 48.19
C LYS A 1140 -17.31 32.72 47.49
N PHE A 1141 -17.47 32.77 46.16
CA PHE A 1141 -17.26 33.97 45.33
C PHE A 1141 -18.55 34.50 44.71
N ARG A 1142 -19.67 33.75 44.76
CA ARG A 1142 -21.00 34.19 44.28
C ARG A 1142 -21.79 35.01 45.31
N SER A 1143 -21.37 35.01 46.58
CA SER A 1143 -21.94 35.88 47.61
C SER A 1143 -21.16 37.21 47.68
N LYS A 1144 -21.39 38.09 46.71
CA LYS A 1144 -21.19 39.53 46.84
C LYS A 1144 -21.98 40.24 45.75
#